data_AF-A0A7V9TG14-F1
#
_entry.id   AF-A0A7V9TG14-F1
#
_cell.length_a   1.000
_cell.length_b   1.000
_cell.length_c   1.000
_cell.angle_alpha   90.00
_cell.angle_beta   90.00
_cell.angle_gamma   90.00
#
_symmetry.space_group_name_H-M   'P 1'
#
loop_
_entity.id
_entity.type
_entity.pdbx_description
1 polymer ?
#
loop_
_entity_poly.entity_id
_entity_poly.type
_entity_poly.pdbx_seq_one_letter_code
_entity_poly.pdbx_strand_id
1 'polypeptide(L)'
;MSATRRSLSLFCLSLLLTVEAAAQQWNPGDPLILRGDLVTMNETLEVISGGRLILLGEKIAAVLRPEEPLPSNLDLSRTLTVETDGWIFPGLIDSHNHVSYNVLPLYDVPQRYTNRYQWSTPASYRRRVNGPEKLLTERAYYNLASEVVKYAEVKAIVGGVTSIQGSPDLVATRLLTRNIEHFNFGQDQIYQRTLAITYTRFDPSGLRQKMAQRRVDAWLVHLAEGVDSLSRAEFDVLKRLGLLGDMTVIIHGTALSSTHFQEMATAGTKLVWSPLSNLLLYGETTDIPAALAVGVIVALGSDWSPSGSKNLLGELKVADGVDRTRFGNVISDTMLVQMVTRNPAFVLGLDDKIGQLRPGLYGDIAVFEKVHPNPYRSLIESNERHVRLVLVGGDPVYGDREIMEQLKPDDHELLLVDGLEKALDLTDPRVPWGGQTLAEIRQLLEQAMLFDREHMWEIFGGTMDKEQFDAFLDEKFKAGIVAKPLDPLLAFGDTAFFRTLERSIVANLGFDVARYWLPRTPEPPADPELAFINSDRATFETLDLRVALDRRAARNIVAHRDGPDGRRGTADDNPFDDLEELIRIPYVGRSALAKLRSYVISEFGIDARVLVFLKRRETTLDVLVREVGLTRRTAERILQHRNGSDGQFGTADDNPLDNMAELDAIQFVGPATLEKLRLFVSTR
;
A
#
# COMPACT_ATOMS: atom_id res chain seq x y z
N MET A 1 29.90 -23.30 89.46
CA MET A 1 31.05 -22.67 88.76
C MET A 1 31.46 -23.56 87.59
N SER A 2 32.34 -23.06 86.71
CA SER A 2 32.68 -23.59 85.39
C SER A 2 31.58 -23.40 84.33
N ALA A 3 31.99 -23.37 83.07
CA ALA A 3 31.17 -23.05 81.91
C ALA A 3 31.57 -23.93 80.72
N THR A 4 30.66 -24.12 79.77
CA THR A 4 30.94 -24.80 78.49
C THR A 4 30.32 -24.02 77.35
N ARG A 5 31.14 -23.68 76.35
CA ARG A 5 30.68 -23.05 75.11
C ARG A 5 29.95 -24.07 74.24
N ARG A 6 28.98 -23.61 73.45
CA ARG A 6 28.61 -24.23 72.17
C ARG A 6 28.65 -23.17 71.08
N SER A 7 29.18 -23.54 69.93
CA SER A 7 29.37 -22.66 68.77
C SER A 7 28.06 -22.50 67.98
N LEU A 8 27.80 -21.31 67.46
CA LEU A 8 26.90 -21.12 66.32
C LEU A 8 27.76 -20.89 65.07
N SER A 9 27.51 -21.67 64.02
CA SER A 9 28.07 -21.43 62.69
C SER A 9 27.17 -20.45 61.94
N LEU A 10 27.70 -19.31 61.49
CA LEU A 10 26.99 -18.45 60.54
C LEU A 10 27.07 -19.07 59.15
N PHE A 11 25.93 -19.43 58.57
CA PHE A 11 25.80 -19.62 57.13
C PHE A 11 25.55 -18.26 56.49
N CYS A 12 26.55 -17.73 55.77
CA CYS A 12 26.35 -16.54 54.95
C CYS A 12 25.68 -16.94 53.63
N LEU A 13 24.37 -16.76 53.53
CA LEU A 13 23.64 -16.93 52.28
C LEU A 13 23.80 -15.64 51.44
N SER A 14 24.66 -15.68 50.42
CA SER A 14 24.88 -14.56 49.51
C SER A 14 23.67 -14.36 48.59
N LEU A 15 22.78 -13.45 48.96
CA LEU A 15 21.62 -13.10 48.13
C LEU A 15 22.08 -12.31 46.89
N LEU A 16 22.20 -13.01 45.76
CA LEU A 16 22.42 -12.40 44.45
C LEU A 16 21.14 -11.66 44.03
N LEU A 17 21.07 -10.37 44.39
CA LEU A 17 20.09 -9.45 43.82
C LEU A 17 20.48 -9.14 42.37
N THR A 18 20.01 -9.98 41.45
CA THR A 18 19.88 -9.61 40.05
C THR A 18 18.84 -8.51 39.95
N VAL A 19 19.30 -7.25 39.97
CA VAL A 19 18.48 -6.12 39.53
C VAL A 19 18.33 -6.28 38.02
N GLU A 20 17.23 -6.88 37.60
CA GLU A 20 16.76 -6.73 36.23
C GLU A 20 16.54 -5.23 36.02
N ALA A 21 17.33 -4.63 35.13
CA ALA A 21 17.10 -3.26 34.71
C ALA A 21 15.78 -3.27 33.93
N ALA A 22 14.72 -2.73 34.54
CA ALA A 22 13.44 -2.54 33.85
C ALA A 22 13.72 -1.80 32.53
N ALA A 23 13.24 -2.37 31.43
CA ALA A 23 13.41 -1.78 30.11
C ALA A 23 12.90 -0.34 30.13
N GLN A 24 13.67 0.60 29.58
CA GLN A 24 13.32 2.00 29.63
C GLN A 24 12.15 2.27 28.68
N GLN A 25 10.93 2.23 29.22
CA GLN A 25 9.70 2.57 28.52
C GLN A 25 9.83 3.97 27.90
N TRP A 26 9.70 4.04 26.57
CA TRP A 26 9.60 5.29 25.84
C TRP A 26 8.28 5.97 26.18
N ASN A 27 8.26 7.31 26.13
CA ASN A 27 7.08 8.11 26.41
C ASN A 27 6.93 9.15 25.29
N PRO A 28 5.71 9.54 24.89
CA PRO A 28 5.51 10.62 23.92
C PRO A 28 6.27 11.89 24.32
N GLY A 29 7.29 12.26 23.53
CA GLY A 29 8.20 13.37 23.80
C GLY A 29 9.64 12.97 24.14
N ASP A 30 9.88 11.72 24.57
CA ASP A 30 11.24 11.18 24.68
C ASP A 30 11.89 11.06 23.30
N PRO A 31 13.23 11.21 23.18
CA PRO A 31 13.90 11.07 21.89
C PRO A 31 13.72 9.66 21.32
N LEU A 32 13.51 9.59 20.00
CA LEU A 32 13.37 8.33 19.27
C LEU A 32 14.32 8.33 18.08
N ILE A 33 15.15 7.29 17.97
CA ILE A 33 15.99 7.05 16.79
C ILE A 33 15.41 5.88 16.01
N LEU A 34 14.91 6.14 14.81
CA LEU A 34 14.59 5.10 13.83
C LEU A 34 15.83 4.82 12.98
N ARG A 35 16.16 3.53 12.82
CA ARG A 35 17.28 3.06 12.00
C ARG A 35 16.77 2.23 10.82
N GLY A 36 17.32 2.49 9.65
CA GLY A 36 16.93 1.86 8.38
C GLY A 36 17.49 2.64 7.20
N ASP A 37 17.04 2.35 5.99
CA ASP A 37 17.47 3.11 4.82
C ASP A 37 16.56 4.33 4.63
N LEU A 38 17.09 5.53 4.83
CA LEU A 38 16.32 6.77 4.80
C LEU A 38 16.15 7.26 3.36
N VAL A 39 14.93 7.27 2.85
CA VAL A 39 14.58 7.79 1.53
C VAL A 39 14.09 9.22 1.72
N THR A 40 15.01 10.19 1.61
CA THR A 40 14.80 11.53 2.19
C THR A 40 13.71 12.36 1.51
N MET A 41 13.41 12.10 0.23
CA MET A 41 12.55 12.92 -0.63
C MET A 41 12.92 14.42 -0.65
N ASN A 42 14.16 14.76 -0.30
CA ASN A 42 14.69 16.12 -0.36
C ASN A 42 14.95 16.54 -1.83
N GLU A 43 15.50 17.74 -2.04
CA GLU A 43 15.77 18.29 -3.39
C GLU A 43 16.76 17.43 -4.21
N THR A 44 17.68 16.70 -3.56
CA THR A 44 18.63 15.78 -4.20
C THR A 44 18.12 14.34 -4.28
N LEU A 45 16.97 14.04 -3.67
CA LEU A 45 16.36 12.70 -3.57
C LEU A 45 17.33 11.65 -2.99
N GLU A 46 18.08 12.07 -1.96
CA GLU A 46 19.12 11.24 -1.34
C GLU A 46 18.52 10.01 -0.65
N VAL A 47 19.17 8.86 -0.83
CA VAL A 47 18.90 7.61 -0.11
C VAL A 47 20.10 7.30 0.78
N ILE A 48 19.90 7.26 2.09
CA ILE A 48 20.95 7.02 3.08
C ILE A 48 20.78 5.61 3.65
N SER A 49 21.61 4.66 3.21
CA SER A 49 21.55 3.30 3.76
C SER A 49 22.11 3.22 5.19
N GLY A 50 21.47 2.44 6.06
CA GLY A 50 21.83 2.33 7.48
C GLY A 50 21.72 3.64 8.27
N GLY A 51 20.95 4.61 7.77
CA GLY A 51 20.83 5.93 8.36
C GLY A 51 20.08 5.93 9.70
N ARG A 52 20.22 7.03 10.43
CA ARG A 52 19.53 7.30 11.70
C ARG A 52 18.68 8.55 11.54
N LEU A 53 17.37 8.39 11.69
CA LEU A 53 16.41 9.47 11.77
C LEU A 53 16.14 9.74 13.26
N ILE A 54 16.47 10.93 13.75
CA ILE A 54 16.23 11.32 15.15
C ILE A 54 14.97 12.19 15.21
N LEU A 55 14.01 11.75 16.02
CA LEU A 55 12.80 12.48 16.38
C LEU A 55 12.90 12.99 17.82
N LEU A 56 12.35 14.17 18.09
CA LEU A 56 12.25 14.78 19.41
C LEU A 56 10.90 15.47 19.55
N GLY A 57 9.99 14.88 20.32
CA GLY A 57 8.57 15.23 20.27
C GLY A 57 8.05 15.18 18.83
N GLU A 58 7.29 16.19 18.42
CA GLU A 58 6.65 16.20 17.10
C GLU A 58 7.58 16.39 15.89
N LYS A 59 8.89 16.50 16.10
CA LYS A 59 9.84 17.03 15.10
C LYS A 59 11.00 16.10 14.76
N ILE A 60 11.38 16.11 13.48
CA ILE A 60 12.68 15.59 13.02
C ILE A 60 13.77 16.51 13.57
N ALA A 61 14.60 16.00 14.46
CA ALA A 61 15.73 16.71 15.06
C ALA A 61 17.02 16.54 14.23
N ALA A 62 17.24 15.36 13.64
CA ALA A 62 18.39 15.09 12.77
C ALA A 62 18.12 13.96 11.77
N VAL A 63 18.89 13.97 10.67
CA VAL A 63 18.92 12.95 9.61
C VAL A 63 20.40 12.67 9.34
N LEU A 64 20.87 11.45 9.61
CA LEU A 64 22.30 11.13 9.69
C LEU A 64 22.65 9.84 8.92
N ARG A 65 23.82 9.80 8.27
CA ARG A 65 24.47 8.54 7.80
C ARG A 65 24.91 7.69 9.00
N PRO A 66 25.07 6.36 8.88
CA PRO A 66 25.41 5.49 10.01
C PRO A 66 26.66 5.94 10.81
N GLU A 67 27.68 6.45 10.13
CA GLU A 67 28.98 6.83 10.70
C GLU A 67 29.03 8.20 11.40
N GLU A 68 28.02 9.05 11.22
CA GLU A 68 28.02 10.40 11.80
C GLU A 68 27.89 10.37 13.34
N PRO A 69 28.50 11.29 14.10
CA PRO A 69 28.27 11.38 15.55
C PRO A 69 26.83 11.82 15.84
N LEU A 70 26.27 11.37 16.97
CA LEU A 70 24.99 11.90 17.45
C LEU A 70 25.17 13.39 17.85
N PRO A 71 24.19 14.29 17.60
CA PRO A 71 24.37 15.71 17.85
C PRO A 71 24.49 16.02 19.34
N SER A 72 25.65 16.54 19.76
CA SER A 72 25.97 16.82 21.17
C SER A 72 25.19 18.00 21.78
N ASN A 73 24.38 18.69 20.98
CA ASN A 73 23.47 19.76 21.38
C ASN A 73 22.04 19.30 21.65
N LEU A 74 21.74 18.00 21.52
CA LEU A 74 20.45 17.40 21.83
C LEU A 74 20.55 16.61 23.14
N ASP A 75 19.54 16.70 24.01
CA ASP A 75 19.41 15.76 25.11
C ASP A 75 18.87 14.44 24.56
N LEU A 76 19.77 13.46 24.47
CA LEU A 76 19.50 12.09 24.01
C LEU A 76 19.58 11.09 25.18
N SER A 77 19.54 11.54 26.44
CA SER A 77 19.70 10.71 27.63
C SER A 77 18.57 9.69 27.84
N ARG A 78 17.40 9.92 27.24
CA ARG A 78 16.21 9.04 27.31
C ARG A 78 15.84 8.38 25.97
N THR A 79 16.81 8.27 25.06
CA THR A 79 16.58 7.79 23.70
C THR A 79 16.18 6.32 23.65
N LEU A 80 15.02 6.02 23.04
CA LEU A 80 14.77 4.70 22.46
C LEU A 80 15.37 4.63 21.05
N THR A 81 15.99 3.50 20.69
CA THR A 81 16.42 3.21 19.32
C THR A 81 15.65 2.01 18.81
N VAL A 82 14.98 2.15 17.67
CA VAL A 82 14.27 1.09 16.97
C VAL A 82 15.01 0.78 15.67
N GLU A 83 15.52 -0.45 15.56
CA GLU A 83 15.98 -1.01 14.28
C GLU A 83 14.72 -1.37 13.47
N THR A 84 14.59 -0.84 12.25
CA THR A 84 13.37 -1.05 11.42
C THR A 84 13.62 -1.92 10.18
N ASP A 85 14.88 -2.14 9.81
CA ASP A 85 15.38 -2.85 8.61
C ASP A 85 14.75 -2.45 7.26
N GLY A 86 13.92 -1.41 7.25
CA GLY A 86 13.05 -1.02 6.14
C GLY A 86 13.57 0.16 5.33
N TRP A 87 12.74 0.57 4.36
CA TRP A 87 12.79 1.89 3.75
C TRP A 87 12.00 2.88 4.62
N ILE A 88 12.67 3.87 5.19
CA ILE A 88 12.05 4.94 5.97
C ILE A 88 11.76 6.11 5.01
N PHE A 89 10.48 6.42 4.82
CA PHE A 89 10.00 7.54 4.00
C PHE A 89 9.36 8.63 4.87
N PRO A 90 9.19 9.86 4.36
CA PRO A 90 8.15 10.74 4.87
C PRO A 90 6.79 10.05 4.74
N GLY A 91 5.90 10.28 5.71
CA GLY A 91 4.53 9.78 5.69
C GLY A 91 3.79 10.16 4.40
N LEU A 92 2.98 9.24 3.88
CA LEU A 92 2.31 9.48 2.61
C LEU A 92 1.14 10.47 2.78
N ILE A 93 0.87 11.25 1.73
CA ILE A 93 -0.14 12.31 1.76
C ILE A 93 -1.19 12.04 0.67
N ASP A 94 -2.39 11.62 1.09
CA ASP A 94 -3.52 11.43 0.19
C ASP A 94 -4.19 12.79 -0.07
N SER A 95 -3.89 13.40 -1.22
CA SER A 95 -4.27 14.79 -1.52
C SER A 95 -5.71 14.98 -1.97
N HIS A 96 -6.46 13.90 -2.11
CA HIS A 96 -7.89 13.98 -2.37
C HIS A 96 -8.60 12.69 -1.97
N ASN A 97 -9.51 12.79 -1.01
CA ASN A 97 -10.40 11.73 -0.59
C ASN A 97 -11.86 12.25 -0.34
N HIS A 98 -12.76 11.38 0.10
CA HIS A 98 -14.07 11.69 0.70
C HIS A 98 -14.30 10.76 1.89
N VAL A 99 -13.68 11.09 3.03
CA VAL A 99 -13.42 10.15 4.13
C VAL A 99 -14.69 9.53 4.72
N SER A 100 -15.83 10.25 4.76
CA SER A 100 -17.11 9.71 5.25
C SER A 100 -17.70 8.57 4.41
N TYR A 101 -17.17 8.32 3.21
CA TYR A 101 -17.62 7.26 2.31
C TYR A 101 -16.75 5.99 2.36
N ASN A 102 -15.60 5.99 3.05
CA ASN A 102 -14.62 4.90 2.99
C ASN A 102 -15.00 3.63 3.77
N VAL A 103 -16.12 3.65 4.49
CA VAL A 103 -16.79 2.45 5.03
C VAL A 103 -17.61 1.69 3.97
N LEU A 104 -17.87 2.29 2.80
CA LEU A 104 -18.70 1.71 1.75
C LEU A 104 -17.85 1.01 0.67
N PRO A 105 -18.25 -0.18 0.21
CA PRO A 105 -17.49 -0.94 -0.78
C PRO A 105 -17.64 -0.38 -2.19
N LEU A 106 -16.68 -0.73 -3.05
CA LEU A 106 -16.58 -0.28 -4.44
C LEU A 106 -17.93 -0.38 -5.18
N TYR A 107 -18.37 0.75 -5.74
CA TYR A 107 -19.62 0.85 -6.46
C TYR A 107 -19.48 0.21 -7.85
N ASP A 108 -20.40 -0.71 -8.13
CA ASP A 108 -20.55 -1.33 -9.45
C ASP A 108 -21.11 -0.30 -10.44
N VAL A 109 -20.20 0.41 -11.13
CA VAL A 109 -20.53 1.51 -12.04
C VAL A 109 -21.25 0.96 -13.28
N PRO A 110 -22.56 1.23 -13.46
CA PRO A 110 -23.40 0.46 -14.38
C PRO A 110 -23.29 0.88 -15.85
N GLN A 111 -22.62 2.00 -16.12
CA GLN A 111 -22.45 2.59 -17.45
C GLN A 111 -21.31 3.62 -17.41
N ARG A 112 -20.65 3.85 -18.55
CA ARG A 112 -19.71 4.96 -18.72
C ARG A 112 -20.45 6.30 -18.64
N TYR A 113 -19.97 7.22 -17.82
CA TYR A 113 -20.44 8.60 -17.79
C TYR A 113 -19.54 9.52 -18.62
N THR A 114 -19.98 10.76 -18.88
CA THR A 114 -19.17 11.79 -19.55
C THR A 114 -18.76 12.94 -18.62
N ASN A 115 -19.45 13.13 -17.50
CA ASN A 115 -19.13 14.14 -16.48
C ASN A 115 -19.73 13.82 -15.09
N ARG A 116 -19.26 14.54 -14.08
CA ARG A 116 -19.66 14.40 -12.67
C ARG A 116 -21.14 14.59 -12.34
N TYR A 117 -21.85 15.36 -13.17
CA TYR A 117 -23.26 15.67 -12.94
C TYR A 117 -24.18 14.50 -13.27
N GLN A 118 -23.67 13.43 -13.87
CA GLN A 118 -24.45 12.26 -14.26
C GLN A 118 -24.47 11.17 -13.18
N TRP A 119 -23.31 10.78 -12.63
CA TRP A 119 -23.19 9.58 -11.78
C TRP A 119 -23.93 9.66 -10.44
N SER A 120 -24.17 10.86 -9.92
CA SER A 120 -24.90 11.09 -8.67
C SER A 120 -26.44 11.02 -8.81
N THR A 121 -26.95 10.96 -10.04
CA THR A 121 -28.39 11.01 -10.33
C THR A 121 -29.14 9.66 -10.27
N PRO A 122 -28.59 8.49 -10.67
CA PRO A 122 -29.37 7.27 -10.77
C PRO A 122 -29.80 6.72 -9.41
N ALA A 123 -30.93 6.02 -9.40
CA ALA A 123 -31.41 5.32 -8.21
C ALA A 123 -30.34 4.36 -7.66
N SER A 124 -29.61 3.65 -8.52
CA SER A 124 -28.56 2.70 -8.15
C SER A 124 -27.44 3.31 -7.29
N TYR A 125 -26.95 4.50 -7.62
CA TYR A 125 -26.01 5.25 -6.79
C TYR A 125 -26.65 5.62 -5.44
N ARG A 126 -27.88 6.16 -5.46
CA ARG A 126 -28.59 6.58 -4.25
C ARG A 126 -28.82 5.44 -3.26
N ARG A 127 -29.09 4.21 -3.70
CA ARG A 127 -29.29 3.05 -2.79
C ARG A 127 -28.02 2.46 -2.21
N ARG A 128 -26.87 2.70 -2.85
CA ARG A 128 -25.61 1.98 -2.61
C ARG A 128 -24.49 2.86 -2.06
N VAL A 129 -24.60 4.18 -2.24
CA VAL A 129 -23.58 5.16 -1.84
C VAL A 129 -24.20 6.24 -0.95
N ASN A 130 -24.94 7.21 -1.50
CA ASN A 130 -25.42 8.36 -0.72
C ASN A 130 -26.51 8.04 0.33
N GLY A 131 -27.38 7.07 0.08
CA GLY A 131 -28.37 6.62 1.07
C GLY A 131 -27.72 5.93 2.27
N PRO A 132 -26.88 4.89 2.05
CA PRO A 132 -26.05 4.27 3.08
C PRO A 132 -25.20 5.26 3.88
N GLU A 133 -24.43 6.14 3.22
CA GLU A 133 -23.59 7.12 3.92
C GLU A 133 -24.42 8.01 4.85
N LYS A 134 -25.56 8.53 4.39
CA LYS A 134 -26.45 9.36 5.21
C LYS A 134 -27.04 8.60 6.39
N LEU A 135 -27.51 7.37 6.20
CA LEU A 135 -28.02 6.55 7.30
C LEU A 135 -26.98 6.38 8.40
N LEU A 136 -25.72 6.18 8.03
CA LEU A 136 -24.61 6.09 8.98
C LEU A 136 -24.32 7.46 9.63
N THR A 137 -24.16 8.54 8.85
CA THR A 137 -23.52 9.78 9.32
C THR A 137 -24.48 10.90 9.77
N GLU A 138 -25.70 11.01 9.25
CA GLU A 138 -26.60 12.12 9.62
C GLU A 138 -27.17 11.95 11.05
N ARG A 139 -27.24 13.06 11.79
CA ARG A 139 -27.80 13.16 13.17
C ARG A 139 -29.26 12.70 13.33
N ALA A 140 -29.97 12.46 12.23
CA ALA A 140 -31.35 12.00 12.21
C ALA A 140 -31.50 10.46 12.14
N TYR A 141 -30.38 9.74 11.98
CA TYR A 141 -30.34 8.28 11.83
C TYR A 141 -29.33 7.68 12.83
N TYR A 142 -28.35 6.87 12.38
CA TYR A 142 -27.38 6.24 13.29
C TYR A 142 -26.37 7.23 13.94
N ASN A 143 -26.10 8.39 13.31
CA ASN A 143 -25.19 9.43 13.83
C ASN A 143 -23.73 8.94 14.09
N LEU A 144 -23.29 7.86 13.44
CA LEU A 144 -21.97 7.23 13.57
C LEU A 144 -20.86 7.96 12.79
N ALA A 145 -20.97 9.28 12.63
CA ALA A 145 -20.05 10.05 11.79
C ALA A 145 -18.60 10.03 12.31
N SER A 146 -18.41 9.96 13.63
CA SER A 146 -17.09 9.84 14.26
C SER A 146 -16.47 8.46 14.00
N GLU A 147 -17.26 7.41 14.16
CA GLU A 147 -16.89 6.00 13.99
C GLU A 147 -16.55 5.69 12.52
N VAL A 148 -17.36 6.23 11.58
CA VAL A 148 -17.10 6.18 10.14
C VAL A 148 -15.75 6.81 9.79
N VAL A 149 -15.47 8.02 10.30
CA VAL A 149 -14.19 8.70 10.04
C VAL A 149 -13.02 7.93 10.67
N LYS A 150 -13.11 7.50 11.94
CA LYS A 150 -12.07 6.68 12.58
C LYS A 150 -11.73 5.44 11.74
N TYR A 151 -12.73 4.68 11.31
CA TYR A 151 -12.51 3.48 10.50
C TYR A 151 -11.86 3.81 9.15
N ALA A 152 -12.26 4.92 8.53
CA ALA A 152 -11.67 5.43 7.29
C ALA A 152 -10.23 5.95 7.47
N GLU A 153 -9.87 6.51 8.62
CA GLU A 153 -8.48 6.89 8.93
C GLU A 153 -7.61 5.66 9.25
N VAL A 154 -8.14 4.62 9.94
CA VAL A 154 -7.44 3.33 10.10
C VAL A 154 -7.11 2.76 8.72
N LYS A 155 -8.07 2.81 7.78
CA LYS A 155 -7.90 2.40 6.39
C LYS A 155 -6.83 3.19 5.62
N ALA A 156 -6.56 4.43 6.03
CA ALA A 156 -5.49 5.26 5.47
C ALA A 156 -4.12 4.92 6.06
N ILE A 157 -4.00 4.82 7.39
CA ILE A 157 -2.72 4.52 8.06
C ILE A 157 -2.21 3.09 7.79
N VAL A 158 -3.09 2.10 7.56
CA VAL A 158 -2.66 0.76 7.09
C VAL A 158 -2.01 0.80 5.70
N GLY A 159 -2.20 1.89 4.95
CA GLY A 159 -1.50 2.21 3.70
C GLY A 159 -0.30 3.16 3.85
N GLY A 160 0.13 3.50 5.07
CA GLY A 160 1.23 4.43 5.33
C GLY A 160 0.90 5.92 5.15
N VAL A 161 -0.38 6.28 5.05
CA VAL A 161 -0.83 7.68 4.96
C VAL A 161 -0.78 8.35 6.33
N THR A 162 -0.19 9.54 6.43
CA THR A 162 -0.17 10.36 7.67
C THR A 162 -0.99 11.64 7.56
N SER A 163 -1.24 12.10 6.33
CA SER A 163 -2.04 13.31 6.03
C SER A 163 -3.04 13.00 4.92
N ILE A 164 -4.29 13.47 5.08
CA ILE A 164 -5.39 13.18 4.16
C ILE A 164 -6.24 14.44 3.91
N GLN A 165 -6.75 14.57 2.69
CA GLN A 165 -7.72 15.58 2.30
C GLN A 165 -9.10 14.94 2.14
N GLY A 166 -10.17 15.60 2.57
CA GLY A 166 -11.54 15.25 2.21
C GLY A 166 -12.42 14.79 3.36
N SER A 167 -12.17 15.31 4.56
CA SER A 167 -12.88 14.95 5.78
C SER A 167 -13.96 15.96 6.17
N PRO A 168 -15.06 15.50 6.81
CA PRO A 168 -15.98 16.41 7.49
C PRO A 168 -15.27 17.09 8.68
N ASP A 169 -15.76 18.25 9.13
CA ASP A 169 -15.32 18.86 10.40
C ASP A 169 -16.00 18.12 11.57
N LEU A 170 -15.24 17.22 12.21
CA LEU A 170 -15.67 16.44 13.37
C LEU A 170 -14.55 16.39 14.40
N VAL A 171 -14.93 16.16 15.65
CA VAL A 171 -13.97 16.02 16.76
C VAL A 171 -13.04 14.81 16.57
N ALA A 172 -13.51 13.77 15.89
CA ALA A 172 -12.74 12.55 15.61
C ALA A 172 -11.62 12.75 14.57
N THR A 173 -11.63 13.80 13.74
CA THR A 173 -10.70 13.98 12.60
C THR A 173 -9.32 14.50 13.02
N ARG A 174 -8.87 14.09 14.21
CA ARG A 174 -7.71 14.63 14.95
C ARG A 174 -6.93 13.54 15.69
N LEU A 175 -7.17 12.28 15.31
CA LEU A 175 -6.67 11.08 15.97
C LEU A 175 -5.52 10.45 15.17
N LEU A 176 -5.84 9.88 14.01
CA LEU A 176 -4.92 9.00 13.29
C LEU A 176 -4.23 9.66 12.11
N THR A 177 -4.83 10.70 11.53
CA THR A 177 -4.28 11.40 10.37
C THR A 177 -4.47 12.91 10.46
N ARG A 178 -3.59 13.65 9.79
CA ARG A 178 -3.76 15.09 9.59
C ARG A 178 -4.77 15.34 8.49
N ASN A 179 -6.00 15.61 8.91
CA ASN A 179 -7.07 16.05 8.02
C ASN A 179 -6.81 17.52 7.63
N ILE A 180 -6.23 17.73 6.45
CA ILE A 180 -5.44 18.94 6.14
C ILE A 180 -6.24 20.23 6.05
N GLU A 181 -7.52 20.16 5.68
CA GLU A 181 -8.46 21.30 5.61
C GLU A 181 -8.90 21.82 6.98
N HIS A 182 -8.47 21.18 8.07
CA HIS A 182 -8.75 21.58 9.44
C HIS A 182 -7.50 22.18 10.10
N PHE A 183 -7.61 22.58 11.37
CA PHE A 183 -6.50 23.20 12.11
C PHE A 183 -5.30 22.25 12.26
N ASN A 184 -4.22 22.52 11.54
CA ASN A 184 -2.96 21.77 11.53
C ASN A 184 -1.76 22.72 11.63
N PHE A 185 -0.67 22.25 12.23
CA PHE A 185 0.61 23.01 12.30
C PHE A 185 0.50 24.42 12.89
N GLY A 186 -0.52 24.67 13.73
CA GLY A 186 -0.81 25.97 14.34
C GLY A 186 -1.72 26.90 13.51
N GLN A 187 -2.30 26.43 12.40
CA GLN A 187 -3.06 27.26 11.46
C GLN A 187 -4.22 26.53 10.78
N ASP A 188 -5.12 27.29 10.16
CA ASP A 188 -6.26 26.82 9.35
C ASP A 188 -6.34 27.68 8.08
N GLN A 189 -5.75 27.15 6.98
CA GLN A 189 -5.51 27.88 5.73
C GLN A 189 -5.74 27.05 4.46
N ILE A 190 -6.16 25.78 4.57
CA ILE A 190 -6.45 24.92 3.42
C ILE A 190 -7.97 24.86 3.23
N TYR A 191 -8.42 25.33 2.07
CA TYR A 191 -9.84 25.44 1.75
C TYR A 191 -10.22 24.40 0.69
N GLN A 192 -11.44 23.88 0.72
CA GLN A 192 -11.93 22.94 -0.30
C GLN A 192 -13.28 23.35 -0.89
N ARG A 193 -13.60 22.84 -2.07
CA ARG A 193 -14.92 22.97 -2.69
C ARG A 193 -15.27 21.76 -3.57
N THR A 194 -16.01 20.82 -2.99
CA THR A 194 -16.60 19.67 -3.70
C THR A 194 -17.71 20.07 -4.68
N LEU A 195 -18.49 21.10 -4.35
CA LEU A 195 -19.61 21.57 -5.18
C LEU A 195 -19.12 22.38 -6.40
N ALA A 196 -19.76 22.20 -7.55
CA ALA A 196 -19.41 22.90 -8.79
C ALA A 196 -19.29 24.43 -8.64
N ILE A 197 -18.25 25.02 -9.24
CA ILE A 197 -18.08 26.50 -9.32
C ILE A 197 -19.02 27.16 -10.34
N THR A 198 -19.65 26.36 -11.21
CA THR A 198 -20.66 26.78 -12.18
C THR A 198 -22.02 27.12 -11.54
N TYR A 199 -22.20 26.77 -10.27
CA TYR A 199 -23.45 26.98 -9.53
C TYR A 199 -23.69 28.47 -9.26
N THR A 200 -24.86 28.99 -9.64
CA THR A 200 -25.19 30.43 -9.68
C THR A 200 -25.19 31.16 -8.32
N ARG A 201 -24.98 30.44 -7.21
CA ARG A 201 -24.82 31.01 -5.86
C ARG A 201 -23.38 31.01 -5.33
N PHE A 202 -22.39 30.61 -6.14
CA PHE A 202 -20.98 30.69 -5.73
C PHE A 202 -20.43 32.10 -5.94
N ASP A 203 -20.27 32.85 -4.83
CA ASP A 203 -19.47 34.08 -4.82
C ASP A 203 -18.05 33.78 -4.31
N PRO A 204 -16.99 33.99 -5.11
CA PRO A 204 -15.62 33.84 -4.67
C PRO A 204 -15.02 35.10 -4.01
N SER A 205 -15.78 36.17 -3.77
CA SER A 205 -15.27 37.45 -3.26
C SER A 205 -14.38 37.30 -2.02
N GLY A 206 -14.87 36.62 -0.98
CA GLY A 206 -14.13 36.37 0.26
C GLY A 206 -12.94 35.42 0.07
N LEU A 207 -13.03 34.44 -0.83
CA LEU A 207 -11.92 33.54 -1.15
C LEU A 207 -10.79 34.29 -1.85
N ARG A 208 -11.11 35.08 -2.89
CA ARG A 208 -10.14 35.96 -3.55
C ARG A 208 -9.51 36.96 -2.59
N GLN A 209 -10.27 37.48 -1.62
CA GLN A 209 -9.73 38.37 -0.60
C GLN A 209 -8.71 37.67 0.30
N LYS A 210 -8.99 36.44 0.76
CA LYS A 210 -8.02 35.64 1.53
C LYS A 210 -6.78 35.29 0.69
N MET A 211 -6.97 34.85 -0.55
CA MET A 211 -5.88 34.57 -1.50
C MET A 211 -4.97 35.79 -1.72
N ALA A 212 -5.56 36.96 -2.02
CA ALA A 212 -4.80 38.21 -2.21
C ALA A 212 -4.08 38.70 -0.95
N GLN A 213 -4.51 38.25 0.24
CA GLN A 213 -3.84 38.50 1.51
C GLN A 213 -2.82 37.40 1.90
N ARG A 214 -2.61 36.37 1.07
CA ARG A 214 -1.86 35.14 1.39
C ARG A 214 -2.34 34.51 2.71
N ARG A 215 -3.67 34.36 2.82
CA ARG A 215 -4.38 33.69 3.92
C ARG A 215 -5.07 32.39 3.47
N VAL A 216 -4.43 31.74 2.51
CA VAL A 216 -4.80 30.48 1.83
C VAL A 216 -3.47 29.85 1.43
N ASP A 217 -3.19 28.65 1.91
CA ASP A 217 -2.01 27.89 1.51
C ASP A 217 -2.35 27.03 0.28
N ALA A 218 -3.54 26.42 0.29
CA ALA A 218 -4.17 25.81 -0.88
C ALA A 218 -5.70 25.98 -0.88
N TRP A 219 -6.28 26.02 -2.07
CA TRP A 219 -7.70 25.86 -2.33
C TRP A 219 -7.95 24.73 -3.33
N LEU A 220 -8.52 23.63 -2.86
CA LEU A 220 -8.82 22.46 -3.66
C LEU A 220 -10.23 22.52 -4.27
N VAL A 221 -10.36 22.17 -5.54
CA VAL A 221 -11.64 22.18 -6.25
C VAL A 221 -11.75 21.05 -7.27
N HIS A 222 -12.84 20.28 -7.19
CA HIS A 222 -13.24 19.35 -8.26
C HIS A 222 -13.59 20.15 -9.52
N LEU A 223 -12.77 20.01 -10.56
CA LEU A 223 -12.86 20.80 -11.78
C LEU A 223 -12.50 19.95 -13.00
N ALA A 224 -13.27 20.08 -14.07
CA ALA A 224 -13.10 19.30 -15.30
C ALA A 224 -13.16 17.78 -15.07
N GLU A 225 -13.87 17.33 -14.04
CA GLU A 225 -14.16 15.92 -13.75
C GLU A 225 -15.11 15.35 -14.83
N GLY A 226 -14.59 14.53 -15.72
CA GLY A 226 -15.27 14.02 -16.92
C GLY A 226 -14.39 14.03 -18.15
N VAL A 227 -15.00 13.86 -19.33
CA VAL A 227 -14.31 13.83 -20.63
C VAL A 227 -14.92 14.78 -21.67
N ASP A 228 -16.12 15.31 -21.40
CA ASP A 228 -16.86 16.15 -22.36
C ASP A 228 -16.50 17.65 -22.33
N SER A 229 -17.17 18.41 -23.20
CA SER A 229 -17.00 19.87 -23.30
C SER A 229 -17.63 20.66 -22.16
N LEU A 230 -18.56 20.08 -21.38
CA LEU A 230 -19.18 20.74 -20.24
C LEU A 230 -18.21 20.79 -19.06
N SER A 231 -17.61 19.65 -18.70
CA SER A 231 -16.52 19.60 -17.71
C SER A 231 -15.34 20.47 -18.14
N ARG A 232 -14.96 20.44 -19.42
CA ARG A 232 -13.87 21.28 -19.97
C ARG A 232 -14.13 22.78 -19.82
N ALA A 233 -15.38 23.23 -19.99
CA ALA A 233 -15.76 24.64 -19.89
C ALA A 233 -15.72 25.21 -18.45
N GLU A 234 -15.59 24.37 -17.43
CA GLU A 234 -15.41 24.80 -16.04
C GLU A 234 -14.07 25.55 -15.85
N PHE A 235 -13.05 25.24 -16.65
CA PHE A 235 -11.76 25.94 -16.63
C PHE A 235 -11.90 27.42 -17.01
N ASP A 236 -12.74 27.75 -17.99
CA ASP A 236 -13.04 29.14 -18.33
C ASP A 236 -13.92 29.84 -17.28
N VAL A 237 -14.70 29.07 -16.50
CA VAL A 237 -15.41 29.61 -15.32
C VAL A 237 -14.41 29.95 -14.22
N LEU A 238 -13.46 29.07 -13.91
CA LEU A 238 -12.36 29.33 -12.96
C LEU A 238 -11.60 30.62 -13.32
N LYS A 239 -11.23 30.77 -14.61
CA LYS A 239 -10.58 31.97 -15.16
C LYS A 239 -11.44 33.22 -14.99
N ARG A 240 -12.72 33.19 -15.41
CA ARG A 240 -13.65 34.34 -15.27
C ARG A 240 -13.94 34.72 -13.82
N LEU A 241 -13.89 33.76 -12.90
CA LEU A 241 -14.06 33.99 -11.47
C LEU A 241 -12.78 34.56 -10.80
N GLY A 242 -11.65 34.64 -11.50
CA GLY A 242 -10.39 35.14 -10.96
C GLY A 242 -9.77 34.19 -9.94
N LEU A 243 -9.82 32.87 -10.22
CA LEU A 243 -9.38 31.80 -9.32
C LEU A 243 -8.31 30.87 -9.93
N LEU A 244 -7.79 31.16 -11.12
CA LEU A 244 -6.60 30.48 -11.65
C LEU A 244 -5.35 31.18 -11.05
N GLY A 245 -4.50 30.43 -10.35
CA GLY A 245 -3.38 30.97 -9.56
C GLY A 245 -2.63 29.90 -8.75
N ASP A 246 -1.60 30.31 -8.01
CA ASP A 246 -0.63 29.44 -7.32
C ASP A 246 -1.17 28.75 -6.06
N MET A 247 -2.17 29.36 -5.42
CA MET A 247 -2.92 28.78 -4.31
C MET A 247 -4.03 27.81 -4.78
N THR A 248 -4.27 27.65 -6.09
CA THR A 248 -5.36 26.80 -6.61
C THR A 248 -4.86 25.40 -6.95
N VAL A 249 -5.63 24.40 -6.54
CA VAL A 249 -5.40 22.97 -6.77
C VAL A 249 -6.61 22.38 -7.47
N ILE A 250 -6.43 21.92 -8.71
CA ILE A 250 -7.48 21.26 -9.49
C ILE A 250 -7.47 19.76 -9.13
N ILE A 251 -8.61 19.25 -8.70
CA ILE A 251 -8.83 17.81 -8.49
C ILE A 251 -9.36 17.19 -9.79
N HIS A 252 -8.80 16.02 -10.13
CA HIS A 252 -8.97 15.26 -11.37
C HIS A 252 -8.45 15.97 -12.63
N GLY A 253 -9.08 17.07 -13.08
CA GLY A 253 -8.69 17.77 -14.31
C GLY A 253 -8.88 16.98 -15.61
N THR A 254 -9.67 15.90 -15.61
CA THR A 254 -9.72 14.88 -16.67
C THR A 254 -10.11 15.41 -18.06
N ALA A 255 -11.01 16.40 -18.14
CA ALA A 255 -11.44 17.01 -19.40
C ALA A 255 -10.53 18.15 -19.89
N LEU A 256 -9.38 18.41 -19.25
CA LEU A 256 -8.46 19.48 -19.66
C LEU A 256 -7.70 19.14 -20.95
N SER A 257 -6.78 20.01 -21.34
CA SER A 257 -5.98 19.89 -22.56
C SER A 257 -4.58 20.45 -22.32
N SER A 258 -3.63 20.14 -23.21
CA SER A 258 -2.27 20.71 -23.17
C SER A 258 -2.26 22.25 -23.09
N THR A 259 -3.17 22.95 -23.78
CA THR A 259 -3.34 24.41 -23.65
C THR A 259 -3.77 24.82 -22.23
N HIS A 260 -4.67 24.08 -21.60
CA HIS A 260 -5.09 24.37 -20.22
C HIS A 260 -3.98 24.08 -19.21
N PHE A 261 -3.18 23.03 -19.42
CA PHE A 261 -2.01 22.76 -18.59
C PHE A 261 -0.92 23.85 -18.75
N GLN A 262 -0.75 24.41 -19.96
CA GLN A 262 0.12 25.58 -20.17
C GLN A 262 -0.39 26.80 -19.39
N GLU A 263 -1.71 27.06 -19.38
CA GLU A 263 -2.30 28.12 -18.55
C GLU A 263 -2.13 27.84 -17.04
N MET A 264 -2.31 26.59 -16.59
CA MET A 264 -2.08 26.20 -15.19
C MET A 264 -0.64 26.41 -14.77
N ALA A 265 0.34 25.94 -15.55
CA ALA A 265 1.76 26.12 -15.27
C ALA A 265 2.15 27.61 -15.26
N THR A 266 1.62 28.42 -16.19
CA THR A 266 1.82 29.88 -16.23
C THR A 266 1.27 30.56 -14.97
N ALA A 267 0.20 30.03 -14.38
CA ALA A 267 -0.43 30.56 -13.18
C ALA A 267 0.06 29.93 -11.86
N GLY A 268 0.92 28.90 -11.91
CA GLY A 268 1.33 28.11 -10.75
C GLY A 268 0.25 27.15 -10.18
N THR A 269 -0.86 26.96 -10.90
CA THR A 269 -1.98 26.09 -10.48
C THR A 269 -1.57 24.62 -10.53
N LYS A 270 -1.84 23.87 -9.45
CA LYS A 270 -1.44 22.47 -9.29
C LYS A 270 -2.56 21.49 -9.64
N LEU A 271 -2.22 20.20 -9.75
CA LEU A 271 -3.14 19.11 -10.11
C LEU A 271 -3.09 17.97 -9.07
N VAL A 272 -4.26 17.44 -8.68
CA VAL A 272 -4.38 16.15 -7.97
C VAL A 272 -5.04 15.14 -8.90
N TRP A 273 -4.38 13.99 -9.06
CA TRP A 273 -4.77 12.91 -9.96
C TRP A 273 -5.35 11.72 -9.18
N SER A 274 -6.47 11.19 -9.67
CA SER A 274 -7.16 10.03 -9.09
C SER A 274 -7.53 9.06 -10.22
N PRO A 275 -6.54 8.36 -10.81
CA PRO A 275 -6.74 7.55 -12.00
C PRO A 275 -7.83 6.49 -11.87
N LEU A 276 -7.97 5.81 -10.72
CA LEU A 276 -8.92 4.71 -10.59
C LEU A 276 -10.37 5.21 -10.68
N SER A 277 -10.70 6.30 -9.99
CA SER A 277 -12.00 6.97 -10.08
C SER A 277 -12.30 7.48 -11.49
N ASN A 278 -11.33 8.14 -12.12
CA ASN A 278 -11.51 8.64 -13.48
C ASN A 278 -11.81 7.48 -14.46
N LEU A 279 -11.06 6.37 -14.35
CA LEU A 279 -11.27 5.19 -15.17
C LEU A 279 -12.62 4.52 -14.87
N LEU A 280 -12.97 4.30 -13.60
CA LEU A 280 -14.23 3.65 -13.23
C LEU A 280 -15.47 4.44 -13.61
N LEU A 281 -15.42 5.77 -13.60
CA LEU A 281 -16.55 6.64 -13.96
C LEU A 281 -16.59 7.02 -15.45
N TYR A 282 -15.43 7.27 -16.07
CA TYR A 282 -15.32 7.90 -17.40
C TYR A 282 -14.52 7.11 -18.43
N GLY A 283 -13.85 6.02 -18.07
CA GLY A 283 -13.05 5.16 -18.94
C GLY A 283 -11.70 5.73 -19.41
N GLU A 284 -11.51 7.04 -19.32
CA GLU A 284 -10.23 7.72 -19.47
C GLU A 284 -9.76 8.31 -18.14
N THR A 285 -8.50 8.70 -18.06
CA THR A 285 -7.98 9.57 -17.01
C THR A 285 -7.18 10.72 -17.61
N THR A 286 -6.79 11.67 -16.76
CA THR A 286 -6.13 12.92 -17.12
C THR A 286 -4.81 12.69 -17.85
N ASP A 287 -4.52 13.53 -18.86
CA ASP A 287 -3.25 13.51 -19.60
C ASP A 287 -2.11 14.10 -18.75
N ILE A 288 -1.65 13.28 -17.80
CA ILE A 288 -0.52 13.58 -16.92
C ILE A 288 0.79 13.82 -17.70
N PRO A 289 1.11 13.08 -18.79
CA PRO A 289 2.26 13.41 -19.65
C PRO A 289 2.21 14.86 -20.16
N ALA A 290 1.08 15.35 -20.67
CA ALA A 290 0.95 16.73 -21.13
C ALA A 290 1.03 17.76 -19.99
N ALA A 291 0.56 17.42 -18.79
CA ALA A 291 0.69 18.27 -17.60
C ALA A 291 2.15 18.39 -17.12
N LEU A 292 2.85 17.27 -17.01
CA LEU A 292 4.26 17.20 -16.61
C LEU A 292 5.18 17.87 -17.64
N ALA A 293 4.92 17.68 -18.95
CA ALA A 293 5.72 18.26 -20.03
C ALA A 293 5.73 19.81 -20.06
N VAL A 294 4.82 20.46 -19.34
CA VAL A 294 4.76 21.93 -19.20
C VAL A 294 5.00 22.42 -17.77
N GLY A 295 5.36 21.51 -16.85
CA GLY A 295 5.76 21.85 -15.48
C GLY A 295 4.63 21.99 -14.46
N VAL A 296 3.42 21.47 -14.74
CA VAL A 296 2.37 21.37 -13.70
C VAL A 296 2.82 20.37 -12.64
N ILE A 297 2.84 20.79 -11.37
CA ILE A 297 3.09 19.87 -10.26
C ILE A 297 1.84 19.01 -10.02
N VAL A 298 2.05 17.69 -10.04
CA VAL A 298 1.03 16.67 -9.85
C VAL A 298 1.24 15.98 -8.50
N ALA A 299 0.14 15.81 -7.77
CA ALA A 299 0.01 14.93 -6.61
C ALA A 299 -1.03 13.83 -6.89
N LEU A 300 -1.05 12.78 -6.08
CA LEU A 300 -2.01 11.68 -6.18
C LEU A 300 -3.05 11.77 -5.04
N GLY A 301 -4.26 11.26 -5.28
CA GLY A 301 -5.25 11.08 -4.23
C GLY A 301 -6.26 9.97 -4.55
N SER A 302 -6.67 9.21 -3.54
CA SER A 302 -7.47 7.98 -3.71
C SER A 302 -8.93 8.23 -4.11
N ASP A 303 -9.40 9.48 -4.08
CA ASP A 303 -10.78 9.96 -4.23
C ASP A 303 -11.76 9.40 -3.19
N TRP A 304 -12.04 8.09 -3.16
CA TRP A 304 -12.93 7.43 -2.20
C TRP A 304 -13.19 5.97 -2.55
N SER A 305 -13.47 5.15 -1.54
CA SER A 305 -13.73 3.71 -1.70
C SER A 305 -14.87 3.34 -2.67
N PRO A 306 -15.96 4.14 -2.85
CA PRO A 306 -16.98 3.86 -3.85
C PRO A 306 -16.50 3.92 -5.32
N SER A 307 -15.43 4.63 -5.69
CA SER A 307 -14.96 4.58 -7.10
C SER A 307 -13.45 4.72 -7.34
N GLY A 308 -12.66 5.09 -6.34
CA GLY A 308 -11.20 5.04 -6.37
C GLY A 308 -10.62 3.89 -5.53
N SER A 309 -9.39 4.05 -5.05
CA SER A 309 -8.70 3.01 -4.28
C SER A 309 -9.13 2.97 -2.81
N LYS A 310 -9.00 1.79 -2.17
CA LYS A 310 -9.17 1.64 -0.72
C LYS A 310 -8.21 2.51 0.10
N ASN A 311 -6.98 2.70 -0.40
CA ASN A 311 -5.91 3.51 0.18
C ASN A 311 -4.91 3.91 -0.93
N LEU A 312 -3.99 4.81 -0.60
CA LEU A 312 -3.07 5.45 -1.56
C LEU A 312 -2.05 4.47 -2.18
N LEU A 313 -1.74 3.35 -1.51
CA LEU A 313 -0.91 2.27 -2.09
C LEU A 313 -1.61 1.59 -3.26
N GLY A 314 -2.95 1.54 -3.26
CA GLY A 314 -3.75 1.14 -4.42
C GLY A 314 -3.63 2.12 -5.57
N GLU A 315 -3.79 3.43 -5.29
CA GLU A 315 -3.79 4.44 -6.34
C GLU A 315 -2.42 4.53 -7.03
N LEU A 316 -1.32 4.35 -6.28
CA LEU A 316 0.04 4.24 -6.83
C LEU A 316 0.18 3.12 -7.87
N LYS A 317 -0.43 1.96 -7.63
CA LYS A 317 -0.37 0.80 -8.55
C LYS A 317 -1.23 1.02 -9.79
N VAL A 318 -2.33 1.76 -9.66
CA VAL A 318 -3.14 2.19 -10.81
C VAL A 318 -2.39 3.24 -11.62
N ALA A 319 -1.73 4.21 -10.99
CA ALA A 319 -0.87 5.19 -11.66
C ALA A 319 0.29 4.54 -12.43
N ASP A 320 1.03 3.62 -11.78
CA ASP A 320 2.09 2.79 -12.37
C ASP A 320 1.59 1.96 -13.56
N GLY A 321 0.44 1.30 -13.42
CA GLY A 321 -0.17 0.51 -14.49
C GLY A 321 -0.64 1.37 -15.67
N VAL A 322 -1.23 2.54 -15.41
CA VAL A 322 -1.67 3.49 -16.46
C VAL A 322 -0.46 4.04 -17.22
N ASP A 323 0.63 4.40 -16.56
CA ASP A 323 1.83 4.88 -17.26
C ASP A 323 2.43 3.78 -18.17
N ARG A 324 2.55 2.56 -17.64
CA ARG A 324 3.06 1.39 -18.38
C ARG A 324 2.20 1.01 -19.60
N THR A 325 0.88 1.18 -19.52
CA THR A 325 -0.07 0.68 -20.55
C THR A 325 -0.66 1.75 -21.46
N ARG A 326 -0.78 3.01 -21.02
CA ARG A 326 -1.43 4.10 -21.78
C ARG A 326 -0.51 5.28 -22.09
N PHE A 327 0.44 5.64 -21.22
CA PHE A 327 1.30 6.82 -21.43
C PHE A 327 2.70 6.50 -21.99
N GLY A 328 3.17 5.27 -21.86
CA GLY A 328 4.40 4.79 -22.50
C GLY A 328 5.63 4.71 -21.61
N ASN A 329 5.49 4.62 -20.28
CA ASN A 329 6.57 4.59 -19.29
C ASN A 329 7.31 5.94 -19.18
N VAL A 330 6.55 7.05 -19.09
CA VAL A 330 7.09 8.42 -18.98
C VAL A 330 7.08 8.97 -17.56
N ILE A 331 6.42 8.29 -16.61
CA ILE A 331 6.36 8.66 -15.19
C ILE A 331 7.22 7.67 -14.40
N SER A 332 8.49 8.03 -14.15
CA SER A 332 9.41 7.17 -13.40
C SER A 332 8.90 6.81 -11.99
N ASP A 333 9.36 5.67 -11.44
CA ASP A 333 9.03 5.25 -10.06
C ASP A 333 9.24 6.38 -9.05
N THR A 334 10.33 7.13 -9.20
CA THR A 334 10.67 8.27 -8.36
C THR A 334 9.67 9.42 -8.48
N MET A 335 9.13 9.68 -9.67
CA MET A 335 8.06 10.67 -9.88
C MET A 335 6.74 10.22 -9.25
N LEU A 336 6.38 8.93 -9.37
CA LEU A 336 5.20 8.37 -8.70
C LEU A 336 5.31 8.51 -7.17
N VAL A 337 6.48 8.23 -6.59
CA VAL A 337 6.72 8.41 -5.15
C VAL A 337 6.75 9.88 -4.74
N GLN A 338 7.25 10.80 -5.60
CA GLN A 338 7.10 12.24 -5.38
C GLN A 338 5.63 12.66 -5.31
N MET A 339 4.74 12.09 -6.14
CA MET A 339 3.29 12.39 -6.15
C MET A 339 2.56 12.02 -4.85
N VAL A 340 3.17 11.23 -3.95
CA VAL A 340 2.60 10.84 -2.64
C VAL A 340 3.40 11.35 -1.43
N THR A 341 4.49 12.09 -1.62
CA THR A 341 5.35 12.62 -0.53
C THR A 341 5.64 14.13 -0.66
N ARG A 342 6.64 14.54 -1.44
CA ARG A 342 7.06 15.96 -1.53
C ARG A 342 6.14 16.82 -2.40
N ASN A 343 5.61 16.28 -3.50
CA ASN A 343 4.69 17.02 -4.36
C ASN A 343 3.38 17.36 -3.64
N PRO A 344 2.68 16.43 -2.96
CA PRO A 344 1.45 16.76 -2.27
C PRO A 344 1.68 17.79 -1.16
N ALA A 345 2.77 17.69 -0.40
CA ALA A 345 3.16 18.74 0.54
C ALA A 345 3.26 20.13 -0.15
N PHE A 346 3.95 20.24 -1.29
CA PHE A 346 4.07 21.50 -2.04
C PHE A 346 2.75 21.97 -2.70
N VAL A 347 1.94 21.04 -3.22
CA VAL A 347 0.61 21.32 -3.78
C VAL A 347 -0.26 22.02 -2.74
N LEU A 348 -0.19 21.53 -1.50
CA LEU A 348 -0.97 21.98 -0.34
C LEU A 348 -0.39 23.18 0.42
N GLY A 349 0.84 23.60 0.11
CA GLY A 349 1.56 24.67 0.83
C GLY A 349 2.13 24.25 2.19
N LEU A 350 2.49 22.96 2.32
CA LEU A 350 2.93 22.28 3.54
C LEU A 350 4.36 21.71 3.44
N ASP A 351 5.14 22.03 2.40
CA ASP A 351 6.49 21.51 2.21
C ASP A 351 7.55 22.10 3.17
N ASP A 352 7.21 23.14 3.93
CA ASP A 352 7.95 23.57 5.12
C ASP A 352 7.47 22.90 6.43
N LYS A 353 6.48 21.99 6.35
CA LYS A 353 5.93 21.21 7.48
C LYS A 353 6.23 19.71 7.36
N ILE A 354 5.96 19.09 6.20
CA ILE A 354 5.95 17.63 5.99
C ILE A 354 6.46 17.24 4.58
N GLY A 355 6.43 15.95 4.24
CA GLY A 355 6.71 15.43 2.89
C GLY A 355 8.19 15.22 2.54
N GLN A 356 9.12 15.49 3.47
CA GLN A 356 10.56 15.24 3.33
C GLN A 356 11.15 14.80 4.69
N LEU A 357 12.19 13.96 4.69
CA LEU A 357 13.00 13.70 5.88
C LEU A 357 14.04 14.82 6.00
N ARG A 358 13.68 15.90 6.70
CA ARG A 358 14.52 17.10 6.86
C ARG A 358 14.37 17.66 8.28
N PRO A 359 15.47 18.02 8.97
CA PRO A 359 15.40 18.61 10.31
C PRO A 359 14.48 19.83 10.38
N GLY A 360 13.71 19.94 11.46
CA GLY A 360 12.69 20.97 11.66
C GLY A 360 11.31 20.66 11.08
N LEU A 361 11.19 19.68 10.17
CA LEU A 361 9.89 19.16 9.71
C LEU A 361 9.25 18.26 10.77
N TYR A 362 7.96 18.02 10.65
CA TYR A 362 7.21 17.15 11.56
C TYR A 362 7.58 15.67 11.36
N GLY A 363 7.52 14.90 12.45
CA GLY A 363 7.75 13.46 12.48
C GLY A 363 6.61 12.65 11.85
N ASP A 364 6.16 13.06 10.68
CA ASP A 364 5.20 12.34 9.85
C ASP A 364 5.98 11.35 8.98
N ILE A 365 6.04 10.08 9.39
CA ILE A 365 6.96 9.05 8.87
C ILE A 365 6.17 7.80 8.49
N ALA A 366 6.55 7.14 7.41
CA ALA A 366 6.06 5.81 7.06
C ALA A 366 7.24 4.89 6.71
N VAL A 367 7.26 3.68 7.26
CA VAL A 367 8.33 2.69 7.10
C VAL A 367 7.79 1.45 6.41
N PHE A 368 8.51 1.00 5.38
CA PHE A 368 8.09 -0.11 4.53
C PHE A 368 9.15 -1.21 4.47
N GLU A 369 8.70 -2.46 4.35
CA GLU A 369 9.55 -3.61 4.07
C GLU A 369 10.27 -3.45 2.72
N LYS A 370 11.52 -3.94 2.62
CA LYS A 370 12.37 -3.86 1.43
C LYS A 370 11.99 -4.90 0.37
N VAL A 371 10.75 -4.84 -0.12
CA VAL A 371 10.19 -5.79 -1.11
C VAL A 371 10.82 -5.71 -2.50
N HIS A 372 11.64 -4.69 -2.76
CA HIS A 372 12.48 -4.48 -3.95
C HIS A 372 13.72 -3.61 -3.60
N PRO A 373 14.91 -3.81 -4.23
CA PRO A 373 16.15 -3.10 -3.88
C PRO A 373 16.22 -1.62 -4.29
N ASN A 374 15.47 -1.18 -5.31
CA ASN A 374 15.20 0.25 -5.53
C ASN A 374 14.04 0.69 -4.61
N PRO A 375 14.22 1.66 -3.70
CA PRO A 375 13.18 2.11 -2.76
C PRO A 375 11.91 2.60 -3.44
N TYR A 376 12.03 3.35 -4.54
CA TYR A 376 10.88 3.95 -5.21
C TYR A 376 9.96 2.87 -5.79
N ARG A 377 10.56 1.85 -6.40
CA ARG A 377 9.86 0.66 -6.88
C ARG A 377 9.29 -0.17 -5.74
N SER A 378 10.06 -0.32 -4.66
CA SER A 378 9.63 -1.02 -3.44
C SER A 378 8.32 -0.44 -2.90
N LEU A 379 8.21 0.88 -2.75
CA LEU A 379 7.00 1.54 -2.25
C LEU A 379 5.79 1.36 -3.19
N ILE A 380 6.00 1.37 -4.52
CA ILE A 380 4.92 1.11 -5.49
C ILE A 380 4.43 -0.35 -5.39
N GLU A 381 5.31 -1.28 -5.01
CA GLU A 381 4.99 -2.71 -4.82
C GLU A 381 4.53 -3.06 -3.39
N SER A 382 4.83 -2.23 -2.39
CA SER A 382 4.37 -2.37 -1.02
C SER A 382 2.84 -2.39 -0.91
N ASN A 383 2.31 -3.24 -0.04
CA ASN A 383 0.90 -3.29 0.34
C ASN A 383 0.78 -3.18 1.87
N GLU A 384 -0.41 -3.32 2.44
CA GLU A 384 -0.67 -3.13 3.88
C GLU A 384 0.11 -4.12 4.78
N ARG A 385 0.49 -5.30 4.24
CA ARG A 385 1.36 -6.27 4.93
C ARG A 385 2.77 -5.72 5.10
N HIS A 386 3.24 -4.98 4.09
CA HIS A 386 4.61 -4.45 3.97
C HIS A 386 4.80 -3.10 4.70
N VAL A 387 3.76 -2.55 5.35
CA VAL A 387 3.89 -1.36 6.23
C VAL A 387 4.39 -1.81 7.60
N ARG A 388 5.60 -1.38 7.98
CA ARG A 388 6.25 -1.74 9.26
C ARG A 388 5.95 -0.78 10.40
N LEU A 389 5.82 0.52 10.11
CA LEU A 389 5.62 1.56 11.12
C LEU A 389 5.08 2.85 10.49
N VAL A 390 4.16 3.53 11.16
CA VAL A 390 3.59 4.84 10.79
C VAL A 390 3.57 5.75 12.01
N LEU A 391 4.20 6.91 11.89
CA LEU A 391 4.18 7.97 12.89
C LEU A 391 3.49 9.22 12.32
N VAL A 392 2.68 9.88 13.13
CA VAL A 392 2.04 11.15 12.80
C VAL A 392 2.47 12.17 13.83
N GLY A 393 3.25 13.19 13.43
CA GLY A 393 3.82 14.13 14.38
C GLY A 393 4.66 13.47 15.47
N GLY A 394 5.50 12.50 15.10
CA GLY A 394 6.38 11.79 16.03
C GLY A 394 5.71 10.70 16.87
N ASP A 395 4.37 10.62 16.88
CA ASP A 395 3.63 9.63 17.66
C ASP A 395 3.32 8.37 16.82
N PRO A 396 3.72 7.16 17.27
CA PRO A 396 3.41 5.90 16.58
C PRO A 396 1.93 5.56 16.64
N VAL A 397 1.28 5.43 15.48
CA VAL A 397 -0.16 5.11 15.38
C VAL A 397 -0.43 3.70 14.84
N TYR A 398 0.48 3.14 14.04
CA TYR A 398 0.30 1.81 13.45
C TYR A 398 1.66 1.16 13.09
N GLY A 399 1.77 -0.16 13.19
CA GLY A 399 2.97 -0.87 12.74
C GLY A 399 2.97 -2.38 12.97
N ASP A 400 4.12 -3.00 12.75
CA ASP A 400 4.42 -4.36 13.21
C ASP A 400 4.28 -4.45 14.73
N ARG A 401 3.66 -5.53 15.22
CA ARG A 401 3.48 -5.75 16.66
C ARG A 401 4.79 -5.59 17.44
N GLU A 402 5.88 -6.21 16.97
CA GLU A 402 7.19 -6.17 17.65
C GLU A 402 7.78 -4.76 17.78
N ILE A 403 7.44 -3.84 16.86
CA ILE A 403 7.89 -2.45 16.88
C ILE A 403 6.99 -1.62 17.79
N MET A 404 5.67 -1.80 17.69
CA MET A 404 4.70 -1.09 18.52
C MET A 404 4.77 -1.50 19.99
N GLU A 405 5.07 -2.77 20.32
CA GLU A 405 5.28 -3.21 21.71
C GLU A 405 6.53 -2.58 22.35
N GLN A 406 7.54 -2.15 21.57
CA GLN A 406 8.68 -1.38 22.08
C GLN A 406 8.34 0.09 22.34
N LEU A 407 7.37 0.65 21.61
CA LEU A 407 7.02 2.07 21.62
C LEU A 407 5.84 2.36 22.58
N LYS A 408 4.75 1.60 22.46
CA LYS A 408 3.49 1.71 23.20
C LYS A 408 3.10 0.33 23.79
N PRO A 409 3.89 -0.25 24.72
CA PRO A 409 3.66 -1.61 25.24
C PRO A 409 2.27 -1.83 25.84
N ASP A 410 1.72 -0.82 26.51
CA ASP A 410 0.44 -0.89 27.22
C ASP A 410 -0.72 -0.18 26.49
N ASP A 411 -0.47 0.39 25.30
CA ASP A 411 -1.31 1.42 24.66
C ASP A 411 -1.49 1.14 23.15
N HIS A 412 -2.00 -0.06 22.82
CA HIS A 412 -2.34 -0.47 21.45
C HIS A 412 -3.40 -1.60 21.41
N GLU A 413 -4.13 -1.69 20.30
CA GLU A 413 -4.96 -2.83 19.89
C GLU A 413 -4.22 -3.69 18.85
N LEU A 414 -4.48 -5.00 18.82
CA LEU A 414 -3.95 -5.91 17.80
C LEU A 414 -4.88 -5.99 16.58
N LEU A 415 -4.30 -5.83 15.39
CA LEU A 415 -4.97 -5.98 14.09
C LEU A 415 -4.32 -7.13 13.31
N LEU A 416 -5.11 -8.15 12.95
CA LEU A 416 -4.65 -9.24 12.08
C LEU A 416 -4.71 -8.83 10.60
N VAL A 417 -3.56 -8.88 9.94
CA VAL A 417 -3.37 -8.53 8.52
C VAL A 417 -2.75 -9.74 7.80
N ASP A 418 -3.58 -10.57 7.16
CA ASP A 418 -3.14 -11.83 6.52
C ASP A 418 -2.36 -12.76 7.49
N GLY A 419 -2.86 -12.91 8.72
CA GLY A 419 -2.18 -13.69 9.76
C GLY A 419 -0.92 -13.05 10.34
N LEU A 420 -0.46 -11.91 9.82
CA LEU A 420 0.53 -11.07 10.47
C LEU A 420 -0.14 -10.28 11.61
N GLU A 421 0.52 -10.23 12.76
CA GLU A 421 0.09 -9.38 13.87
C GLU A 421 0.64 -7.97 13.70
N LYS A 422 -0.26 -7.03 13.42
CA LYS A 422 0.00 -5.59 13.46
C LYS A 422 -0.59 -5.01 14.73
N ALA A 423 -0.14 -3.84 15.13
CA ALA A 423 -0.66 -3.11 16.26
C ALA A 423 -1.06 -1.69 15.84
N LEU A 424 -2.10 -1.17 16.49
CA LEU A 424 -2.79 0.07 16.18
C LEU A 424 -3.03 0.81 17.50
N ASP A 425 -2.62 2.07 17.61
CA ASP A 425 -3.21 2.98 18.59
C ASP A 425 -4.35 3.75 17.91
N LEU A 426 -5.57 3.53 18.38
CA LEU A 426 -6.79 4.20 17.92
C LEU A 426 -7.28 5.27 18.90
N THR A 427 -6.56 5.46 20.00
CA THR A 427 -7.08 6.09 21.20
C THR A 427 -6.41 7.42 21.53
N ASP A 428 -7.21 8.34 22.06
CA ASP A 428 -6.73 9.59 22.64
C ASP A 428 -7.70 10.05 23.75
N PRO A 429 -7.31 10.01 25.03
CA PRO A 429 -8.16 10.49 26.12
C PRO A 429 -8.42 12.01 26.09
N ARG A 430 -7.71 12.78 25.25
CA ARG A 430 -7.93 14.21 25.01
C ARG A 430 -9.12 14.46 24.06
N VAL A 431 -9.54 13.45 23.29
CA VAL A 431 -10.56 13.56 22.24
C VAL A 431 -11.86 12.89 22.71
N PRO A 432 -13.02 13.58 22.68
CA PRO A 432 -14.32 12.95 22.89
C PRO A 432 -14.53 11.69 22.04
N TRP A 433 -15.01 10.61 22.68
CA TRP A 433 -15.10 9.25 22.14
C TRP A 433 -13.75 8.60 21.76
N GLY A 434 -12.62 9.23 22.01
CA GLY A 434 -11.26 8.70 21.76
C GLY A 434 -10.85 7.49 22.63
N GLY A 435 -11.76 6.89 23.40
CA GLY A 435 -11.55 5.62 24.11
C GLY A 435 -12.30 4.43 23.52
N GLN A 436 -12.96 4.58 22.36
CA GLN A 436 -13.60 3.45 21.66
C GLN A 436 -12.54 2.60 20.95
N THR A 437 -12.65 1.28 21.13
CA THR A 437 -11.84 0.29 20.43
C THR A 437 -12.23 0.12 18.96
N LEU A 438 -11.32 -0.39 18.13
CA LEU A 438 -11.61 -0.78 16.75
C LEU A 438 -12.68 -1.87 16.71
N ALA A 439 -12.70 -2.76 17.68
CA ALA A 439 -13.72 -3.80 17.82
C ALA A 439 -15.13 -3.22 17.98
N GLU A 440 -15.32 -2.24 18.88
CA GLU A 440 -16.61 -1.56 19.09
C GLU A 440 -17.03 -0.75 17.85
N ILE A 441 -16.10 0.01 17.25
CA ILE A 441 -16.34 0.79 16.03
C ILE A 441 -16.79 -0.13 14.89
N ARG A 442 -16.11 -1.26 14.72
CA ARG A 442 -16.49 -2.28 13.73
C ARG A 442 -17.86 -2.88 14.03
N GLN A 443 -18.15 -3.26 15.27
CA GLN A 443 -19.45 -3.84 15.63
C GLN A 443 -20.61 -2.87 15.33
N LEU A 444 -20.44 -1.58 15.65
CA LEU A 444 -21.44 -0.53 15.36
C LEU A 444 -21.66 -0.38 13.85
N LEU A 445 -20.58 -0.29 13.06
CA LEU A 445 -20.64 -0.11 11.62
C LEU A 445 -21.15 -1.36 10.88
N GLU A 446 -20.69 -2.55 11.25
CA GLU A 446 -21.12 -3.83 10.67
C GLU A 446 -22.61 -4.09 10.93
N GLN A 447 -23.11 -3.78 12.13
CA GLN A 447 -24.53 -3.86 12.48
C GLN A 447 -25.38 -2.82 11.73
N ALA A 448 -24.94 -1.56 11.65
CA ALA A 448 -25.67 -0.50 10.96
C ALA A 448 -25.73 -0.73 9.43
N MET A 449 -24.68 -1.30 8.83
CA MET A 449 -24.59 -1.63 7.40
C MET A 449 -25.52 -2.76 6.93
N LEU A 450 -26.15 -3.49 7.88
CA LEU A 450 -27.27 -4.39 7.56
C LEU A 450 -28.53 -3.64 7.12
N PHE A 451 -28.70 -2.38 7.57
CA PHE A 451 -29.91 -1.58 7.40
C PHE A 451 -31.20 -2.34 7.74
N ASP A 452 -31.16 -3.09 8.85
CA ASP A 452 -32.35 -3.79 9.37
C ASP A 452 -33.39 -2.79 9.92
N ARG A 453 -34.66 -2.98 9.57
CA ARG A 453 -35.73 -2.04 9.89
C ARG A 453 -36.15 -2.07 11.36
N GLU A 454 -36.08 -3.22 12.02
CA GLU A 454 -36.41 -3.30 13.45
C GLU A 454 -35.31 -2.60 14.26
N HIS A 455 -34.05 -2.86 13.93
CA HIS A 455 -32.91 -2.20 14.57
C HIS A 455 -32.85 -0.69 14.28
N MET A 456 -33.13 -0.24 13.05
CA MET A 456 -33.25 1.20 12.75
C MET A 456 -34.38 1.86 13.55
N TRP A 457 -35.51 1.17 13.77
CA TRP A 457 -36.61 1.67 14.60
C TRP A 457 -36.22 1.77 16.08
N GLU A 458 -35.47 0.79 16.61
CA GLU A 458 -34.94 0.82 17.98
C GLU A 458 -33.97 1.98 18.23
N ILE A 459 -33.11 2.30 17.26
CA ILE A 459 -32.10 3.36 17.40
C ILE A 459 -32.68 4.75 17.15
N PHE A 460 -33.49 4.94 16.10
CA PHE A 460 -33.95 6.27 15.69
C PHE A 460 -35.43 6.37 15.25
N GLY A 461 -36.26 5.37 15.54
CA GLY A 461 -37.72 5.44 15.34
C GLY A 461 -38.42 6.44 16.28
N GLY A 462 -37.83 6.73 17.44
CA GLY A 462 -38.22 7.81 18.34
C GLY A 462 -39.64 7.65 18.90
N THR A 463 -40.60 8.41 18.37
CA THR A 463 -42.02 8.38 18.78
C THR A 463 -42.96 7.78 17.72
N MET A 464 -42.42 7.23 16.63
CA MET A 464 -43.21 6.59 15.57
C MET A 464 -43.55 5.15 15.96
N ASP A 465 -44.77 4.70 15.65
CA ASP A 465 -45.03 3.26 15.55
C ASP A 465 -44.33 2.66 14.31
N LYS A 466 -44.31 1.33 14.20
CA LYS A 466 -43.59 0.65 13.11
C LYS A 466 -44.14 1.00 11.72
N GLU A 467 -45.45 1.15 11.55
CA GLU A 467 -46.05 1.49 10.25
C GLU A 467 -45.70 2.92 9.84
N GLN A 468 -45.74 3.86 10.79
CA GLN A 468 -45.30 5.25 10.59
C GLN A 468 -43.80 5.33 10.25
N PHE A 469 -42.96 4.53 10.92
CA PHE A 469 -41.52 4.49 10.71
C PHE A 469 -41.16 3.88 9.35
N ASP A 470 -41.80 2.77 8.96
CA ASP A 470 -41.59 2.14 7.66
C ASP A 470 -41.99 3.07 6.51
N ALA A 471 -43.13 3.77 6.66
CA ALA A 471 -43.57 4.79 5.71
C ALA A 471 -42.60 5.99 5.68
N PHE A 472 -42.05 6.42 6.81
CA PHE A 472 -41.02 7.46 6.88
C PHE A 472 -39.73 7.04 6.15
N LEU A 473 -39.23 5.82 6.38
CA LEU A 473 -38.05 5.31 5.67
C LEU A 473 -38.27 5.22 4.16
N ASP A 474 -39.42 4.73 3.73
CA ASP A 474 -39.80 4.69 2.32
C ASP A 474 -39.92 6.11 1.73
N GLU A 475 -40.36 7.09 2.51
CA GLU A 475 -40.47 8.50 2.08
C GLU A 475 -39.12 9.22 2.05
N LYS A 476 -38.17 8.92 2.94
CA LYS A 476 -36.82 9.52 2.88
C LYS A 476 -35.94 8.85 1.84
N PHE A 477 -35.99 7.52 1.76
CA PHE A 477 -35.14 6.72 0.90
C PHE A 477 -35.96 6.10 -0.25
N LYS A 478 -36.74 6.91 -0.98
CA LYS A 478 -37.66 6.50 -2.07
C LYS A 478 -37.05 5.62 -3.18
N ALA A 479 -35.72 5.56 -3.29
CA ALA A 479 -35.03 4.66 -4.20
C ALA A 479 -34.95 3.21 -3.67
N GLY A 480 -35.04 3.02 -2.35
CA GLY A 480 -34.57 1.88 -1.57
C GLY A 480 -33.12 2.05 -1.09
N ILE A 481 -32.71 1.21 -0.14
CA ILE A 481 -31.33 1.04 0.35
C ILE A 481 -30.87 -0.38 0.02
N VAL A 482 -29.57 -0.62 -0.09
CA VAL A 482 -29.01 -1.97 -0.30
C VAL A 482 -27.95 -2.26 0.74
N ALA A 483 -28.25 -3.20 1.65
CA ALA A 483 -27.31 -3.75 2.60
C ALA A 483 -26.05 -4.31 1.92
N LYS A 484 -24.92 -4.10 2.58
CA LYS A 484 -23.58 -4.52 2.15
C LYS A 484 -22.74 -4.81 3.39
N PRO A 485 -21.73 -5.70 3.32
CA PRO A 485 -20.70 -5.73 4.33
C PRO A 485 -20.02 -4.35 4.45
N LEU A 486 -19.55 -4.02 5.65
CA LEU A 486 -18.55 -2.97 5.88
C LEU A 486 -17.35 -3.22 4.96
N ASP A 487 -16.86 -2.20 4.26
CA ASP A 487 -15.75 -2.39 3.32
C ASP A 487 -14.43 -2.66 4.06
N PRO A 488 -13.75 -3.80 3.82
CA PRO A 488 -12.54 -4.16 4.57
C PRO A 488 -11.45 -3.08 4.54
N LEU A 489 -10.80 -2.89 5.70
CA LEU A 489 -9.63 -2.01 5.89
C LEU A 489 -8.49 -2.29 4.89
N LEU A 490 -8.39 -3.53 4.44
CA LEU A 490 -7.32 -4.03 3.58
C LEU A 490 -7.87 -4.29 2.17
N ALA A 491 -7.04 -4.07 1.15
CA ALA A 491 -7.26 -4.69 -0.16
C ALA A 491 -6.93 -6.20 -0.14
N PHE A 492 -6.00 -6.64 0.73
CA PHE A 492 -5.72 -8.07 0.90
C PHE A 492 -6.98 -8.85 1.32
N GLY A 493 -7.22 -10.00 0.68
CA GLY A 493 -8.37 -10.86 0.96
C GLY A 493 -9.71 -10.34 0.44
N ASP A 494 -9.82 -9.06 0.05
CA ASP A 494 -11.05 -8.50 -0.51
C ASP A 494 -11.26 -8.88 -1.98
N THR A 495 -11.63 -10.14 -2.15
CA THR A 495 -12.08 -10.68 -3.44
C THR A 495 -13.35 -10.01 -3.97
N ALA A 496 -14.09 -9.21 -3.19
CA ALA A 496 -15.28 -8.49 -3.66
C ALA A 496 -14.91 -7.15 -4.29
N PHE A 497 -13.90 -6.44 -3.76
CA PHE A 497 -13.25 -5.29 -4.40
C PHE A 497 -12.66 -5.71 -5.75
N PHE A 498 -11.76 -6.70 -5.78
CA PHE A 498 -11.11 -7.11 -7.04
C PHE A 498 -12.09 -7.65 -8.08
N ARG A 499 -13.08 -8.49 -7.71
CA ARG A 499 -14.14 -8.93 -8.65
C ARG A 499 -15.10 -7.82 -9.09
N THR A 500 -15.10 -6.66 -8.43
CA THR A 500 -15.84 -5.46 -8.86
C THR A 500 -15.02 -4.60 -9.80
N LEU A 501 -13.71 -4.52 -9.59
CA LEU A 501 -12.77 -3.89 -10.49
C LEU A 501 -12.64 -4.67 -11.82
N GLU A 502 -12.44 -5.99 -11.75
CA GLU A 502 -12.31 -6.89 -12.91
C GLU A 502 -13.54 -6.88 -13.83
N ARG A 503 -14.75 -6.89 -13.26
CA ARG A 503 -16.00 -6.86 -14.05
C ARG A 503 -16.37 -5.46 -14.57
N SER A 504 -15.56 -4.43 -14.30
CA SER A 504 -15.88 -3.07 -14.71
C SER A 504 -15.82 -2.89 -16.22
N ILE A 505 -17.00 -2.77 -16.82
CA ILE A 505 -17.18 -2.46 -18.24
C ILE A 505 -16.72 -1.05 -18.64
N VAL A 506 -16.29 -0.23 -17.67
CA VAL A 506 -15.89 1.18 -17.88
C VAL A 506 -14.38 1.37 -17.75
N ALA A 507 -13.77 0.83 -16.68
CA ALA A 507 -12.38 1.14 -16.34
C ALA A 507 -11.37 0.61 -17.37
N ASN A 508 -11.57 -0.63 -17.84
CA ASN A 508 -10.70 -1.30 -18.82
C ASN A 508 -9.19 -1.06 -18.53
N LEU A 509 -8.73 -1.43 -17.33
CA LEU A 509 -7.39 -1.04 -16.87
C LEU A 509 -6.28 -1.47 -17.84
N GLY A 510 -6.39 -2.67 -18.43
CA GLY A 510 -5.35 -3.25 -19.29
C GLY A 510 -4.20 -3.91 -18.54
N PHE A 511 -4.25 -3.88 -17.21
CA PHE A 511 -3.32 -4.53 -16.28
C PHE A 511 -4.11 -5.08 -15.08
N ASP A 512 -3.59 -6.13 -14.45
CA ASP A 512 -4.13 -6.62 -13.19
C ASP A 512 -3.51 -5.86 -12.00
N VAL A 513 -4.38 -5.41 -11.10
CA VAL A 513 -4.03 -4.76 -9.83
C VAL A 513 -4.00 -5.79 -8.68
N ALA A 514 -4.80 -6.86 -8.77
CA ALA A 514 -4.90 -7.88 -7.72
C ALA A 514 -3.57 -8.61 -7.49
N ARG A 515 -2.73 -8.77 -8.52
CA ARG A 515 -1.37 -9.36 -8.43
C ARG A 515 -0.49 -8.84 -7.28
N TYR A 516 -0.67 -7.59 -6.85
CA TYR A 516 0.10 -7.00 -5.74
C TYR A 516 -0.39 -7.46 -4.34
N TRP A 517 -1.50 -8.19 -4.29
CA TRP A 517 -2.13 -8.79 -3.10
C TRP A 517 -2.35 -10.31 -3.21
N LEU A 518 -2.06 -10.91 -4.36
CA LEU A 518 -1.92 -12.36 -4.42
C LEU A 518 -0.69 -12.77 -3.59
N PRO A 519 -0.68 -13.94 -2.94
CA PRO A 519 0.54 -14.49 -2.38
C PRO A 519 1.62 -14.53 -3.46
N ARG A 520 2.81 -13.99 -3.18
CA ARG A 520 3.95 -14.06 -4.11
C ARG A 520 4.26 -15.54 -4.36
N THR A 521 3.82 -16.08 -5.50
CA THR A 521 4.51 -17.21 -6.13
C THR A 521 5.98 -16.82 -6.20
N PRO A 522 6.92 -17.55 -5.59
CA PRO A 522 8.27 -17.04 -5.38
C PRO A 522 8.86 -16.51 -6.69
N GLU A 523 9.10 -15.20 -6.74
CA GLU A 523 9.73 -14.61 -7.92
C GLU A 523 11.10 -15.26 -8.10
N PRO A 524 11.49 -15.64 -9.33
CA PRO A 524 12.83 -16.14 -9.56
C PRO A 524 13.82 -15.07 -9.07
N PRO A 525 14.80 -15.43 -8.23
CA PRO A 525 15.65 -14.48 -7.52
C PRO A 525 16.36 -13.53 -8.49
N ALA A 526 16.58 -12.29 -8.04
CA ALA A 526 16.94 -11.14 -8.88
C ALA A 526 18.07 -11.41 -9.88
N ASP A 527 19.09 -12.16 -9.46
CA ASP A 527 20.08 -12.77 -10.34
C ASP A 527 19.90 -14.31 -10.34
N PRO A 528 19.14 -14.87 -11.28
CA PRO A 528 18.85 -16.30 -11.29
C PRO A 528 20.08 -17.13 -11.69
N GLU A 529 21.09 -16.52 -12.34
CA GLU A 529 22.40 -17.15 -12.53
C GLU A 529 23.15 -17.32 -11.21
N LEU A 530 23.06 -16.35 -10.29
CA LEU A 530 23.72 -16.40 -8.98
C LEU A 530 23.04 -17.44 -8.07
N ALA A 531 21.71 -17.44 -8.04
CA ALA A 531 20.96 -18.47 -7.32
C ALA A 531 21.20 -19.88 -7.88
N PHE A 532 21.34 -20.03 -9.20
CA PHE A 532 21.75 -21.31 -9.79
C PHE A 532 23.19 -21.67 -9.39
N ILE A 533 24.16 -20.77 -9.49
CA ILE A 533 25.56 -21.07 -9.19
C ILE A 533 25.78 -21.45 -7.72
N ASN A 534 25.00 -20.87 -6.82
CA ASN A 534 25.03 -21.16 -5.39
C ASN A 534 24.21 -22.42 -4.99
N SER A 535 23.50 -23.05 -5.92
CA SER A 535 22.68 -24.24 -5.67
C SER A 535 23.44 -25.56 -5.91
N ASP A 536 22.98 -26.63 -5.27
CA ASP A 536 23.47 -28.01 -5.48
C ASP A 536 23.32 -28.51 -6.92
N ARG A 537 22.53 -27.82 -7.76
CA ARG A 537 22.35 -28.15 -9.18
C ARG A 537 23.57 -27.75 -10.01
N ALA A 538 24.33 -26.73 -9.58
CA ALA A 538 25.55 -26.26 -10.24
C ALA A 538 26.78 -27.11 -9.84
N THR A 539 26.68 -28.43 -10.07
CA THR A 539 27.83 -29.34 -9.95
C THR A 539 28.86 -29.08 -11.05
N PHE A 540 30.10 -29.52 -10.84
CA PHE A 540 31.14 -29.46 -11.88
C PHE A 540 30.67 -30.07 -13.21
N GLU A 541 29.95 -31.20 -13.17
CA GLU A 541 29.43 -31.87 -14.36
C GLU A 541 28.31 -31.07 -15.04
N THR A 542 27.40 -30.44 -14.29
CA THR A 542 26.39 -29.54 -14.86
C THR A 542 27.06 -28.36 -15.56
N LEU A 543 28.07 -27.74 -14.94
CA LEU A 543 28.77 -26.57 -15.49
C LEU A 543 29.65 -26.89 -16.71
N ASP A 544 30.36 -28.02 -16.67
CA ASP A 544 31.25 -28.50 -17.74
C ASP A 544 30.45 -29.03 -18.96
N LEU A 545 29.37 -29.79 -18.72
CA LEU A 545 28.65 -30.52 -19.79
C LEU A 545 27.29 -29.93 -20.18
N ARG A 546 26.51 -29.37 -19.25
CA ARG A 546 25.12 -28.94 -19.50
C ARG A 546 25.01 -27.43 -19.76
N VAL A 547 25.75 -26.61 -19.02
CA VAL A 547 25.99 -25.18 -19.33
C VAL A 547 27.07 -25.02 -20.43
N ALA A 548 27.90 -26.05 -20.62
CA ALA A 548 29.02 -26.07 -21.57
C ALA A 548 30.02 -24.91 -21.35
N LEU A 549 30.39 -24.62 -20.10
CA LEU A 549 31.45 -23.67 -19.77
C LEU A 549 32.84 -24.18 -20.19
N ASP A 550 33.87 -23.34 -20.07
CA ASP A 550 35.23 -23.85 -20.12
C ASP A 550 35.48 -24.73 -18.89
N ARG A 551 36.06 -25.93 -19.08
CA ARG A 551 36.34 -26.89 -18.01
C ARG A 551 37.13 -26.32 -16.82
N ARG A 552 37.96 -25.29 -17.05
CA ARG A 552 38.70 -24.56 -16.01
C ARG A 552 37.78 -23.60 -15.26
N ALA A 553 36.92 -22.87 -15.96
CA ALA A 553 35.90 -22.01 -15.36
C ALA A 553 34.94 -22.83 -14.48
N ALA A 554 34.39 -23.93 -15.01
CA ALA A 554 33.53 -24.85 -14.26
C ALA A 554 34.19 -25.39 -12.98
N ARG A 555 35.48 -25.74 -13.04
CA ARG A 555 36.25 -26.18 -11.86
C ARG A 555 36.50 -25.07 -10.86
N ASN A 556 36.89 -23.88 -11.33
CA ASN A 556 37.24 -22.75 -10.47
C ASN A 556 36.02 -22.20 -9.73
N ILE A 557 34.84 -22.17 -10.37
CA ILE A 557 33.57 -21.82 -9.73
C ILE A 557 33.28 -22.77 -8.56
N VAL A 558 33.36 -24.08 -8.79
CA VAL A 558 33.10 -25.11 -7.77
C VAL A 558 34.15 -25.07 -6.65
N ALA A 559 35.43 -24.92 -6.98
CA ALA A 559 36.51 -24.85 -5.99
C ALA A 559 36.59 -23.52 -5.21
N HIS A 560 35.86 -22.48 -5.65
CA HIS A 560 35.61 -21.28 -4.87
C HIS A 560 34.42 -21.49 -3.94
N ARG A 561 33.30 -22.01 -4.48
CA ARG A 561 32.05 -22.19 -3.74
C ARG A 561 32.12 -23.25 -2.65
N ASP A 562 32.70 -24.41 -2.93
CA ASP A 562 32.67 -25.62 -2.07
C ASP A 562 33.92 -25.74 -1.17
N GLY A 563 34.62 -24.62 -0.95
CA GLY A 563 35.74 -24.51 -0.01
C GLY A 563 37.01 -25.31 -0.35
N PRO A 564 38.07 -25.15 0.47
CA PRO A 564 39.27 -25.99 0.43
C PRO A 564 39.04 -27.50 0.64
N ASP A 565 38.00 -27.92 1.35
CA ASP A 565 37.68 -29.36 1.55
C ASP A 565 36.91 -29.97 0.35
N GLY A 566 36.25 -29.13 -0.46
CA GLY A 566 35.58 -29.50 -1.70
C GLY A 566 34.22 -30.18 -1.52
N ARG A 567 33.49 -29.91 -0.42
CA ARG A 567 32.22 -30.58 -0.07
C ARG A 567 31.11 -29.59 0.31
N ARG A 568 30.38 -29.10 -0.69
CA ARG A 568 29.23 -28.19 -0.50
C ARG A 568 28.35 -28.58 0.69
N GLY A 569 28.18 -27.66 1.63
CA GLY A 569 27.48 -27.84 2.91
C GLY A 569 28.39 -27.91 4.15
N THR A 570 29.70 -27.64 4.02
CA THR A 570 30.64 -27.51 5.13
C THR A 570 30.78 -26.07 5.62
N ALA A 571 31.59 -25.86 6.67
CA ALA A 571 31.84 -24.54 7.26
C ALA A 571 32.88 -23.70 6.49
N ASP A 572 33.43 -24.23 5.40
CA ASP A 572 34.38 -23.56 4.50
C ASP A 572 33.81 -23.28 3.09
N ASP A 573 32.51 -23.54 2.88
CA ASP A 573 31.74 -23.04 1.72
C ASP A 573 31.82 -21.50 1.64
N ASN A 574 32.09 -20.98 0.44
CA ASN A 574 32.07 -19.55 0.14
C ASN A 574 31.12 -19.30 -1.05
N PRO A 575 29.78 -19.26 -0.82
CA PRO A 575 28.82 -18.93 -1.87
C PRO A 575 29.10 -17.54 -2.45
N PHE A 576 28.72 -17.34 -3.72
CA PHE A 576 28.94 -16.07 -4.41
C PHE A 576 27.95 -15.00 -3.93
N ASP A 577 28.45 -13.86 -3.48
CA ASP A 577 27.61 -12.75 -3.00
C ASP A 577 27.01 -11.94 -4.16
N ASP A 578 27.74 -11.81 -5.28
CA ASP A 578 27.28 -11.10 -6.48
C ASP A 578 27.83 -11.68 -7.80
N LEU A 579 27.30 -11.22 -8.94
CA LEU A 579 27.76 -11.64 -10.27
C LEU A 579 29.15 -11.07 -10.65
N GLU A 580 29.61 -10.01 -10.01
CA GLU A 580 30.92 -9.40 -10.24
C GLU A 580 32.04 -10.25 -9.60
N GLU A 581 31.81 -10.82 -8.42
CA GLU A 581 32.65 -11.86 -7.81
C GLU A 581 32.74 -13.09 -8.73
N LEU A 582 31.60 -13.58 -9.23
CA LEU A 582 31.56 -14.69 -10.18
C LEU A 582 32.37 -14.41 -11.45
N ILE A 583 32.34 -13.17 -11.98
CA ILE A 583 33.14 -12.73 -13.13
C ILE A 583 34.64 -12.62 -12.81
N ARG A 584 35.03 -12.39 -11.55
CA ARG A 584 36.45 -12.32 -11.12
C ARG A 584 37.11 -13.70 -11.04
N ILE A 585 36.34 -14.78 -11.01
CA ILE A 585 36.86 -16.16 -11.04
C ILE A 585 37.64 -16.41 -12.35
N PRO A 586 38.88 -16.94 -12.29
CA PRO A 586 39.67 -17.14 -13.49
C PRO A 586 38.96 -18.01 -14.53
N TYR A 587 38.96 -17.52 -15.79
CA TYR A 587 38.25 -18.05 -16.96
C TYR A 587 36.73 -17.79 -17.03
N VAL A 588 36.09 -17.14 -16.04
CA VAL A 588 34.66 -16.77 -16.07
C VAL A 588 34.43 -15.42 -16.75
N GLY A 589 34.67 -15.36 -18.06
CA GLY A 589 34.39 -14.15 -18.86
C GLY A 589 32.91 -13.95 -19.20
N ARG A 590 32.56 -12.83 -19.84
CA ARG A 590 31.18 -12.52 -20.31
C ARG A 590 30.53 -13.63 -21.15
N SER A 591 31.31 -14.44 -21.87
CA SER A 591 30.83 -15.61 -22.63
C SER A 591 30.37 -16.77 -21.71
N ALA A 592 31.02 -16.96 -20.56
CA ALA A 592 30.58 -17.91 -19.54
C ALA A 592 29.27 -17.44 -18.87
N LEU A 593 29.18 -16.15 -18.52
CA LEU A 593 27.95 -15.57 -17.97
C LEU A 593 26.78 -15.64 -18.97
N ALA A 594 27.03 -15.38 -20.27
CA ALA A 594 26.01 -15.54 -21.31
C ALA A 594 25.50 -16.99 -21.42
N LYS A 595 26.39 -17.98 -21.32
CA LYS A 595 26.00 -19.41 -21.29
C LYS A 595 25.22 -19.78 -20.03
N LEU A 596 25.63 -19.28 -18.86
CA LEU A 596 24.88 -19.42 -17.61
C LEU A 596 23.47 -18.84 -17.75
N ARG A 597 23.34 -17.60 -18.25
CA ARG A 597 22.05 -16.95 -18.52
C ARG A 597 21.18 -17.74 -19.48
N SER A 598 21.72 -18.19 -20.62
CA SER A 598 20.98 -19.04 -21.57
C SER A 598 20.55 -20.38 -20.95
N TYR A 599 21.42 -21.05 -20.20
CA TYR A 599 21.10 -22.30 -19.53
C TYR A 599 20.01 -22.11 -18.47
N VAL A 600 20.13 -21.09 -17.63
CA VAL A 600 19.20 -20.80 -16.54
C VAL A 600 17.82 -20.40 -17.07
N ILE A 601 17.76 -19.53 -18.08
CA ILE A 601 16.52 -19.21 -18.79
C ILE A 601 15.90 -20.47 -19.42
N SER A 602 16.72 -21.39 -19.94
CA SER A 602 16.20 -22.65 -20.50
C SER A 602 15.66 -23.60 -19.41
N GLU A 603 16.44 -24.03 -18.42
CA GLU A 603 16.01 -25.07 -17.47
C GLU A 603 15.00 -24.53 -16.43
N PHE A 604 15.28 -23.39 -15.78
CA PHE A 604 14.38 -22.84 -14.75
C PHE A 604 13.15 -22.14 -15.35
N GLY A 605 13.31 -21.52 -16.53
CA GLY A 605 12.19 -20.99 -17.30
C GLY A 605 11.27 -22.08 -17.83
N ILE A 606 11.80 -23.24 -18.25
CA ILE A 606 10.97 -24.39 -18.63
C ILE A 606 10.23 -24.98 -17.42
N ASP A 607 10.86 -25.14 -16.26
CA ASP A 607 10.19 -25.67 -15.06
C ASP A 607 9.00 -24.79 -14.62
N ALA A 608 9.16 -23.46 -14.61
CA ALA A 608 8.05 -22.54 -14.38
C ALA A 608 6.95 -22.68 -15.44
N ARG A 609 7.32 -22.88 -16.72
CA ARG A 609 6.36 -23.11 -17.81
C ARG A 609 5.66 -24.46 -17.72
N VAL A 610 6.27 -25.51 -17.14
CA VAL A 610 5.61 -26.79 -16.84
C VAL A 610 4.50 -26.59 -15.81
N LEU A 611 4.78 -25.87 -14.71
CA LEU A 611 3.77 -25.59 -13.69
C LEU A 611 2.65 -24.71 -14.25
N VAL A 612 2.97 -23.62 -14.97
CA VAL A 612 1.98 -22.76 -15.64
C VAL A 612 1.17 -23.52 -16.72
N PHE A 613 1.75 -24.53 -17.37
CA PHE A 613 1.02 -25.42 -18.27
C PHE A 613 0.07 -26.34 -17.48
N LEU A 614 0.53 -26.98 -16.40
CA LEU A 614 -0.31 -27.89 -15.61
C LEU A 614 -1.47 -27.16 -14.92
N LYS A 615 -1.28 -25.93 -14.44
CA LYS A 615 -2.32 -25.09 -13.81
C LYS A 615 -3.44 -24.60 -14.78
N ARG A 616 -3.40 -24.93 -16.08
CA ARG A 616 -4.39 -24.45 -17.09
C ARG A 616 -5.61 -25.35 -17.26
N ARG A 617 -6.77 -24.73 -17.51
CA ARG A 617 -8.05 -25.42 -17.84
C ARG A 617 -7.92 -26.27 -19.11
N GLU A 618 -7.11 -25.81 -20.06
CA GLU A 618 -6.83 -26.42 -21.36
C GLU A 618 -6.01 -27.72 -21.23
N THR A 619 -5.29 -27.88 -20.11
CA THR A 619 -4.50 -29.08 -19.83
C THR A 619 -5.41 -30.19 -19.33
N THR A 620 -5.89 -30.98 -20.30
CA THR A 620 -6.79 -32.11 -20.10
C THR A 620 -6.06 -33.45 -20.19
N LEU A 621 -6.75 -34.53 -19.84
CA LEU A 621 -6.22 -35.89 -19.94
C LEU A 621 -5.82 -36.26 -21.38
N ASP A 622 -6.52 -35.74 -22.38
CA ASP A 622 -6.20 -36.01 -23.78
C ASP A 622 -4.91 -35.31 -24.21
N VAL A 623 -4.70 -34.05 -23.80
CA VAL A 623 -3.45 -33.30 -24.03
C VAL A 623 -2.27 -34.02 -23.37
N LEU A 624 -2.38 -34.39 -22.09
CA LEU A 624 -1.31 -35.08 -21.37
C LEU A 624 -0.96 -36.46 -21.96
N VAL A 625 -1.93 -37.20 -22.50
CA VAL A 625 -1.68 -38.54 -23.06
C VAL A 625 -1.26 -38.49 -24.53
N ARG A 626 -1.91 -37.66 -25.36
CA ARG A 626 -1.68 -37.64 -26.82
C ARG A 626 -0.60 -36.65 -27.25
N GLU A 627 -0.48 -35.51 -26.58
CA GLU A 627 0.41 -34.43 -27.01
C GLU A 627 1.70 -34.36 -26.19
N VAL A 628 1.62 -34.57 -24.86
CA VAL A 628 2.80 -34.72 -23.98
C VAL A 628 3.35 -36.16 -23.99
N GLY A 629 2.53 -37.14 -24.38
CA GLY A 629 2.94 -38.55 -24.47
C GLY A 629 3.13 -39.22 -23.10
N LEU A 630 2.42 -38.78 -22.05
CA LEU A 630 2.42 -39.44 -20.74
C LEU A 630 1.58 -40.72 -20.75
N THR A 631 1.82 -41.62 -19.78
CA THR A 631 0.90 -42.74 -19.59
C THR A 631 -0.44 -42.23 -19.06
N ARG A 632 -1.55 -42.86 -19.49
CA ARG A 632 -2.89 -42.54 -18.98
C ARG A 632 -2.94 -42.50 -17.45
N ARG A 633 -2.35 -43.50 -16.77
CA ARG A 633 -2.28 -43.58 -15.31
C ARG A 633 -1.51 -42.40 -14.68
N THR A 634 -0.40 -41.98 -15.28
CA THR A 634 0.38 -40.82 -14.81
C THR A 634 -0.41 -39.53 -14.99
N ALA A 635 -1.03 -39.33 -16.15
CA ALA A 635 -1.83 -38.15 -16.45
C ALA A 635 -3.10 -38.05 -15.57
N GLU A 636 -3.77 -39.19 -15.31
CA GLU A 636 -4.90 -39.27 -14.39
C GLU A 636 -4.49 -38.90 -12.95
N ARG A 637 -3.28 -39.28 -12.49
CA ARG A 637 -2.77 -38.85 -11.18
C ARG A 637 -2.42 -37.37 -11.11
N ILE A 638 -1.79 -36.81 -12.14
CA ILE A 638 -1.48 -35.36 -12.19
C ILE A 638 -2.77 -34.53 -12.14
N LEU A 639 -3.80 -34.93 -12.89
CA LEU A 639 -5.09 -34.23 -12.92
C LEU A 639 -5.93 -34.47 -11.67
N GLN A 640 -5.86 -35.65 -11.05
CA GLN A 640 -6.49 -35.91 -9.76
C GLN A 640 -5.87 -35.07 -8.65
N HIS A 641 -4.54 -34.93 -8.62
CA HIS A 641 -3.87 -34.07 -7.65
C HIS A 641 -4.25 -32.61 -7.85
N ARG A 642 -4.30 -32.15 -9.10
CA ARG A 642 -4.64 -30.76 -9.43
C ARG A 642 -6.11 -30.42 -9.15
N ASN A 643 -7.05 -31.29 -9.56
CA ASN A 643 -8.49 -31.05 -9.48
C ASN A 643 -9.13 -31.53 -8.14
N GLY A 644 -8.36 -31.63 -7.06
CA GLY A 644 -8.90 -31.95 -5.74
C GLY A 644 -9.55 -33.33 -5.59
N SER A 645 -10.51 -33.40 -4.68
CA SER A 645 -11.30 -34.60 -4.36
C SER A 645 -12.54 -34.73 -5.23
N ASP A 646 -13.12 -33.63 -5.71
CA ASP A 646 -14.29 -33.63 -6.59
C ASP A 646 -13.94 -33.90 -8.07
N GLY A 647 -12.68 -33.65 -8.46
CA GLY A 647 -12.13 -33.96 -9.77
C GLY A 647 -12.45 -32.93 -10.86
N GLN A 648 -13.10 -31.82 -10.54
CA GLN A 648 -13.51 -30.77 -11.47
C GLN A 648 -12.56 -29.56 -11.41
N PHE A 649 -12.09 -29.07 -12.57
CA PHE A 649 -11.16 -27.93 -12.57
C PHE A 649 -11.88 -26.58 -12.41
N GLY A 650 -11.44 -25.79 -11.43
CA GLY A 650 -11.99 -24.50 -11.03
C GLY A 650 -12.94 -24.57 -9.82
N THR A 651 -12.78 -25.56 -8.95
CA THR A 651 -13.54 -25.74 -7.70
C THR A 651 -12.73 -25.32 -6.47
N ALA A 652 -13.35 -25.36 -5.28
CA ALA A 652 -12.73 -24.87 -4.05
C ALA A 652 -11.68 -25.82 -3.45
N ASP A 653 -11.59 -27.05 -3.96
CA ASP A 653 -10.61 -28.07 -3.57
C ASP A 653 -9.53 -28.36 -4.63
N ASP A 654 -9.47 -27.57 -5.73
CA ASP A 654 -8.31 -27.52 -6.62
C ASP A 654 -7.02 -27.32 -5.80
N ASN A 655 -6.02 -28.17 -6.00
CA ASN A 655 -4.67 -28.03 -5.42
C ASN A 655 -3.64 -27.80 -6.54
N PRO A 656 -3.44 -26.54 -6.98
CA PRO A 656 -2.80 -26.23 -8.24
C PRO A 656 -1.26 -26.23 -8.13
N LEU A 657 -0.62 -27.37 -7.93
CA LEU A 657 0.82 -27.66 -8.16
C LEU A 657 1.78 -26.45 -8.11
N ASP A 658 2.25 -26.10 -6.93
CA ASP A 658 3.02 -24.86 -6.72
C ASP A 658 4.51 -24.97 -7.03
N ASN A 659 5.08 -26.19 -7.03
CA ASN A 659 6.49 -26.38 -7.33
C ASN A 659 6.80 -27.76 -7.96
N MET A 660 7.99 -27.88 -8.56
CA MET A 660 8.39 -29.11 -9.25
C MET A 660 8.65 -30.31 -8.33
N ALA A 661 8.91 -30.10 -7.03
CA ALA A 661 9.09 -31.21 -6.09
C ALA A 661 7.73 -31.81 -5.67
N GLU A 662 6.69 -30.98 -5.54
CA GLU A 662 5.30 -31.45 -5.39
C GLU A 662 4.86 -32.27 -6.61
N LEU A 663 5.17 -31.80 -7.83
CA LEU A 663 4.90 -32.54 -9.06
C LEU A 663 5.63 -33.90 -9.10
N ASP A 664 6.92 -33.95 -8.73
CA ASP A 664 7.70 -35.20 -8.72
C ASP A 664 7.24 -36.18 -7.61
N ALA A 665 6.66 -35.66 -6.52
CA ALA A 665 6.07 -36.47 -5.45
C ALA A 665 4.74 -37.15 -5.84
N ILE A 666 4.09 -36.75 -6.94
CA ILE A 666 2.86 -37.41 -7.41
C ILE A 666 3.16 -38.83 -7.86
N GLN A 667 2.34 -39.78 -7.40
CA GLN A 667 2.48 -41.19 -7.73
C GLN A 667 2.51 -41.43 -9.27
N PHE A 668 3.57 -42.08 -9.74
CA PHE A 668 3.88 -42.33 -11.17
C PHE A 668 4.36 -41.12 -12.00
N VAL A 669 4.67 -39.99 -11.34
CA VAL A 669 5.63 -39.00 -11.86
C VAL A 669 7.06 -39.50 -11.53
N GLY A 670 8.08 -38.83 -12.08
CA GLY A 670 9.48 -39.20 -12.05
C GLY A 670 10.23 -38.62 -13.25
N PRO A 671 11.57 -38.82 -13.35
CA PRO A 671 12.42 -38.10 -14.29
C PRO A 671 11.96 -38.10 -15.75
N ALA A 672 11.55 -39.25 -16.30
CA ALA A 672 11.08 -39.37 -17.68
C ALA A 672 9.68 -38.75 -17.94
N THR A 673 8.89 -38.53 -16.88
CA THR A 673 7.63 -37.77 -16.95
C THR A 673 7.93 -36.28 -16.96
N LEU A 674 8.84 -35.82 -16.09
CA LEU A 674 9.28 -34.42 -16.06
C LEU A 674 9.97 -34.02 -17.37
N GLU A 675 10.85 -34.85 -17.91
CA GLU A 675 11.53 -34.62 -19.20
C GLU A 675 10.53 -34.43 -20.35
N LYS A 676 9.46 -35.23 -20.42
CA LYS A 676 8.39 -35.07 -21.42
C LYS A 676 7.60 -33.78 -21.25
N LEU A 677 7.27 -33.40 -20.02
CA LEU A 677 6.60 -32.13 -19.73
C LEU A 677 7.48 -30.94 -20.12
N ARG A 678 8.77 -30.99 -19.78
CA ARG A 678 9.80 -30.00 -20.15
C ARG A 678 9.92 -29.86 -21.67
N LEU A 679 10.03 -30.97 -22.40
CA LEU A 679 10.11 -31.01 -23.86
C LEU A 679 8.83 -30.50 -24.54
N PHE A 680 7.67 -30.77 -23.95
CA PHE A 680 6.40 -30.29 -24.48
C PHE A 680 6.26 -28.77 -24.38
N VAL A 681 6.59 -28.18 -23.22
CA VAL A 681 6.50 -26.71 -23.06
C VAL A 681 7.68 -25.98 -23.70
N SER A 682 8.80 -26.63 -24.00
CA SER A 682 9.93 -26.01 -24.71
C SER A 682 9.69 -25.85 -26.22
N THR A 683 8.72 -26.58 -26.78
CA THR A 683 8.43 -26.63 -28.23
C THR A 683 7.14 -25.90 -28.63
N ARG A 684 6.54 -25.13 -27.70
CA ARG A 684 5.31 -24.34 -27.87
C ARG A 684 5.41 -23.00 -27.14
#